data_AF-A0A6N9DYE2-F1
#
_entry.id   AF-A0A6N9DYE2-F1
#
_cell.length_a   1.000
_cell.length_b   1.000
_cell.length_c   1.000
_cell.angle_alpha   90.00
_cell.angle_beta   90.00
_cell.angle_gamma   90.00
#
_symmetry.space_group_name_H-M   'P 1'
#
loop_
_entity.id
_entity.type
_entity.pdbx_description
1 polymer ?
#
loop_
_entity_poly.entity_id
_entity_poly.type
_entity_poly.pdbx_seq_one_letter_code
_entity_poly.pdbx_strand_id
1 'polypeptide(L)'
;MPASLPPPLANEYCPMSDATVRHYDVAIVGAGPVGSLCALAHARKGAKVALLEANPNASKRMAGEWLHPPAVRMLREVGIRLDTQPRSTTGKGFAVFPEDGSEPIVLPYPEGLHGVACEHAAIVSNLREAIENESGVDFISHARVRSVEDTRITFSCNGTDKSISAARIVGADGRASIVRRSLGLSIKPKTCSRMVGVTLRGVSLPLEGYGHVLCGGPGPILMYRLGEHCVRIIVDVPSDGWAPGDRTGFLSDSCSSVLPETLRPAFVEALRAGQFHVATNELSPRVTYGSPRRVLIGDAAGHYHPLTAVGMTLGFGDALTLAESKDFHDFTVKRFQATHTPELLAMELYETFADHRTEAVAVRREIYRRWRASGAFRDRTMRLLACEDMSLIRMAFAGGEMVFRVMAGAIPRSRDQLVWRQARDMVYALFVRLLWLLRGVMHLRKAKGEGVENGERIRDILAHALLVSMPSKVDDPRPVHSMVGVSPDAGPALRSASARLLKLQGEDGAWEGEMVWCPMLTAQYVLLHYIMGRPLEPGRRRRVLRSFESTRLEGGLWSLHEHPPPNLFVTTLVYVAARLLGVERDDPLIEPAGQFLQIEGVLGIPSWGKFWLALLNLYDWRGVNAILPELWRLPRWIPLHPSNWYCHTRLIYMAMAAIYPRRFQTPVTPTIASLREELFPQGFANVDFSAGRNHLRDADLYARPSTWLRAGYEFARVFERFHGKRLRVRCMEALIRQIKWELQTTNHTSISPVSGFLNVLALWLRDPNDADCRLALAKLDGWIWEDEERGARVTGARSSSWDTGFSLQALATVSEFDGVQRALRQGAGFLCREQISTRFKGFREAYRADPKGGWCFPGGWHGWPVSDCTAEAVLGILVADRQAISETALSDAIQFMLRSQNRDGGFGSYEARRSTVGLEWLNPAEMFGDSMTEHSYVECTASCLAALVACKESFPHVTDRAVPDAISKAEAWLRRTQASDGSWRGVWGVQFIYGTFFGIRGLVAAGARPGDSMLRLACQWLLDRQQKDGGWGEHYSGCLTGRYVAHDESQVIQTAWALIALLEAGDSNWSAISQGARFLLNTQDTDGTWPRQDMAGVFFRTALLDYVLYRQYFPLHALGLYEQRRRARLALSGQTKTDSS
;
A
#
# COMPACT_ATOMS: atom_id res chain seq x y z
N MET A 1 66.89 -32.01 -28.39
CA MET A 1 67.04 -30.59 -28.78
C MET A 1 65.85 -29.82 -28.24
N PRO A 2 66.04 -28.73 -27.49
CA PRO A 2 64.97 -27.82 -27.10
C PRO A 2 64.98 -26.56 -27.99
N ALA A 3 63.80 -26.03 -28.34
CA ALA A 3 63.56 -24.64 -28.79
C ALA A 3 62.08 -24.51 -29.22
N SER A 4 61.33 -23.42 -29.04
CA SER A 4 61.37 -22.21 -28.20
C SER A 4 60.15 -21.37 -28.63
N LEU A 5 59.54 -20.61 -27.71
CA LEU A 5 58.43 -19.65 -27.93
C LEU A 5 58.88 -18.37 -28.75
N PRO A 6 58.04 -17.30 -28.89
CA PRO A 6 57.31 -16.83 -30.09
C PRO A 6 57.88 -15.49 -30.66
N PRO A 7 57.20 -14.78 -31.61
CA PRO A 7 56.37 -13.62 -31.22
C PRO A 7 55.11 -13.36 -32.11
N PRO A 8 54.20 -12.42 -31.74
CA PRO A 8 52.98 -12.09 -32.48
C PRO A 8 53.01 -10.71 -33.20
N LEU A 9 51.99 -10.52 -34.06
CA LEU A 9 51.43 -9.28 -34.67
C LEU A 9 51.98 -8.81 -36.04
N ALA A 10 51.14 -8.89 -37.07
CA ALA A 10 50.51 -7.73 -37.72
C ALA A 10 49.43 -8.16 -38.74
N ASN A 11 48.24 -7.57 -38.60
CA ASN A 11 47.11 -7.61 -39.53
C ASN A 11 47.41 -6.80 -40.79
N GLU A 12 47.02 -7.31 -41.97
CA GLU A 12 46.42 -6.50 -43.02
C GLU A 12 45.16 -7.20 -43.53
N TYR A 13 44.02 -6.61 -43.18
CA TYR A 13 42.68 -6.98 -43.62
C TYR A 13 42.34 -6.14 -44.87
N CYS A 14 41.96 -6.78 -45.97
CA CYS A 14 41.17 -6.17 -47.04
C CYS A 14 39.90 -7.04 -47.24
N PRO A 15 38.72 -6.43 -47.49
CA PRO A 15 37.45 -6.88 -46.95
C PRO A 15 36.79 -7.96 -47.83
N MET A 16 36.11 -8.91 -47.18
CA MET A 16 35.15 -9.76 -47.89
C MET A 16 33.83 -9.02 -48.10
N SER A 17 33.38 -9.09 -49.35
CA SER A 17 32.19 -8.51 -49.96
C SER A 17 30.87 -8.85 -49.26
N ASP A 18 30.01 -7.84 -49.18
CA ASP A 18 28.57 -7.90 -48.87
C ASP A 18 27.86 -8.91 -49.79
N ALA A 19 27.32 -9.99 -49.23
CA ALA A 19 26.37 -10.85 -49.93
C ALA A 19 25.05 -10.08 -50.08
N THR A 20 24.56 -9.95 -51.32
CA THR A 20 23.33 -9.21 -51.68
C THR A 20 22.14 -9.58 -50.78
N VAL A 21 21.79 -8.70 -49.84
CA VAL A 21 20.65 -8.86 -48.93
C VAL A 21 19.36 -8.77 -49.75
N ARG A 22 18.54 -9.83 -49.73
CA ARG A 22 17.23 -9.82 -50.42
C ARG A 22 16.28 -8.80 -49.76
N HIS A 23 15.64 -7.97 -50.59
CA HIS A 23 14.71 -6.94 -50.16
C HIS A 23 13.24 -7.37 -50.36
N TYR A 24 12.40 -7.06 -49.37
CA TYR A 24 10.95 -7.32 -49.33
C TYR A 24 10.19 -6.05 -48.94
N ASP A 25 8.90 -5.97 -49.28
CA ASP A 25 8.05 -4.86 -48.84
C ASP A 25 7.67 -5.05 -47.37
N VAL A 26 7.33 -6.28 -46.99
CA VAL A 26 6.93 -6.65 -45.63
C VAL A 26 7.63 -7.95 -45.22
N ALA A 27 8.25 -7.97 -44.05
CA ALA A 27 8.73 -9.20 -43.43
C ALA A 27 7.95 -9.49 -42.15
N ILE A 28 7.38 -10.68 -42.05
CA ILE A 28 6.52 -11.10 -40.93
C ILE A 28 7.25 -12.19 -40.15
N VAL A 29 7.49 -11.94 -38.87
CA VAL A 29 8.15 -12.88 -37.96
C VAL A 29 7.08 -13.68 -37.22
N GLY A 30 7.00 -14.98 -37.50
CA GLY A 30 6.05 -15.94 -36.93
C GLY A 30 4.92 -16.32 -37.89
N ALA A 31 4.86 -17.58 -38.30
CA ALA A 31 3.78 -18.14 -39.13
C ALA A 31 2.72 -18.85 -38.30
N GLY A 32 2.30 -18.23 -37.18
CA GLY A 32 1.08 -18.60 -36.48
C GLY A 32 -0.17 -18.17 -37.26
N PRO A 33 -1.38 -18.31 -36.70
CA PRO A 33 -2.61 -17.95 -37.40
C PRO A 33 -2.63 -16.49 -37.85
N VAL A 34 -2.26 -15.57 -36.94
CA VAL A 34 -2.27 -14.12 -37.19
C VAL A 34 -1.22 -13.72 -38.23
N GLY A 35 0.02 -14.21 -38.10
CA GLY A 35 1.09 -13.90 -39.04
C GLY A 35 0.84 -14.45 -40.45
N SER A 36 0.29 -15.67 -40.55
CA SER A 36 -0.07 -16.28 -41.84
C SER A 36 -1.21 -15.51 -42.51
N LEU A 37 -2.24 -15.10 -41.77
CA LEU A 37 -3.30 -14.25 -42.32
C LEU A 37 -2.77 -12.90 -42.79
N CYS A 38 -1.87 -12.28 -42.01
CA CYS A 38 -1.22 -11.02 -42.36
C CYS A 38 -0.41 -11.14 -43.67
N ALA A 39 0.32 -12.25 -43.84
CA ALA A 39 1.07 -12.52 -45.05
C ALA A 39 0.16 -12.64 -46.29
N LEU A 40 -0.93 -13.41 -46.20
CA LEU A 40 -1.93 -13.51 -47.28
C LEU A 40 -2.54 -12.14 -47.61
N ALA A 41 -2.92 -11.37 -46.60
CA ALA A 41 -3.57 -10.07 -46.77
C ALA A 41 -2.66 -9.05 -47.47
N HIS A 42 -1.36 -9.04 -47.13
CA HIS A 42 -0.38 -8.17 -47.79
C HIS A 42 -0.02 -8.66 -49.21
N ALA A 43 0.20 -9.96 -49.39
CA ALA A 43 0.57 -10.54 -50.69
C ALA A 43 -0.51 -10.32 -51.76
N ARG A 44 -1.78 -10.52 -51.39
CA ARG A 44 -2.91 -10.31 -52.32
C ARG A 44 -3.19 -8.85 -52.67
N LYS A 45 -2.57 -7.92 -51.95
CA LYS A 45 -2.54 -6.49 -52.29
C LYS A 45 -1.30 -6.10 -53.11
N GLY A 46 -0.51 -7.09 -53.54
CA GLY A 46 0.65 -6.90 -54.40
C GLY A 46 1.98 -6.66 -53.66
N ALA A 47 2.02 -6.78 -52.33
CA ALA A 47 3.27 -6.67 -51.59
C ALA A 47 4.11 -7.94 -51.71
N LYS A 48 5.43 -7.80 -51.85
CA LYS A 48 6.38 -8.92 -51.75
C LYS A 48 6.66 -9.21 -50.28
N VAL A 49 6.22 -10.37 -49.80
CA VAL A 49 6.24 -10.72 -48.37
C VAL A 49 7.29 -11.79 -48.07
N ALA A 50 8.08 -11.62 -47.01
CA ALA A 50 8.85 -12.69 -46.39
C ALA A 50 8.14 -13.16 -45.10
N LEU A 51 7.80 -14.44 -44.99
CA LEU A 51 7.21 -15.02 -43.79
C LEU A 51 8.19 -16.00 -43.13
N LEU A 52 8.65 -15.69 -41.91
CA LEU A 52 9.66 -16.49 -41.22
C LEU A 52 9.03 -17.32 -40.08
N GLU A 53 9.27 -18.64 -40.07
CA GLU A 53 8.77 -19.54 -39.02
C GLU A 53 9.90 -20.36 -38.40
N ALA A 54 10.11 -20.23 -37.09
CA ALA A 54 11.18 -20.91 -36.37
C ALA A 54 10.91 -22.40 -36.13
N ASN A 55 9.64 -22.78 -35.91
CA ASN A 55 9.24 -24.15 -35.62
C ASN A 55 7.91 -24.50 -36.32
N PRO A 56 7.97 -25.12 -37.50
CA PRO A 56 6.78 -25.57 -38.23
C PRO A 56 5.88 -26.52 -37.41
N ASN A 57 6.43 -27.26 -36.45
CA ASN A 57 5.67 -28.20 -35.60
C ASN A 57 4.99 -27.54 -34.38
N ALA A 58 5.18 -26.24 -34.14
CA ALA A 58 4.61 -25.53 -32.99
C ALA A 58 3.07 -25.36 -33.04
N SER A 59 2.41 -25.84 -34.11
CA SER A 59 0.96 -25.80 -34.28
C SER A 59 0.19 -26.70 -33.30
N LYS A 60 0.86 -27.67 -32.66
CA LYS A 60 0.28 -28.55 -31.62
C LYS A 60 0.24 -27.87 -30.25
N ARG A 61 -0.64 -26.88 -30.08
CA ARG A 61 -0.88 -26.21 -28.79
C ARG A 61 -2.36 -26.07 -28.47
N MET A 62 -2.68 -26.05 -27.18
CA MET A 62 -4.03 -25.81 -26.68
C MET A 62 -4.30 -24.31 -26.54
N ALA A 63 -4.57 -23.65 -27.67
CA ALA A 63 -4.89 -22.22 -27.67
C ALA A 63 -5.80 -21.89 -28.85
N GLY A 64 -6.80 -21.04 -28.64
CA GLY A 64 -7.63 -20.54 -29.73
C GLY A 64 -8.31 -21.65 -30.53
N GLU A 65 -9.07 -22.52 -29.86
CA GLU A 65 -9.82 -23.60 -30.51
C GLU A 65 -11.28 -23.20 -30.81
N TRP A 66 -11.72 -22.01 -30.38
CA TRP A 66 -13.04 -21.45 -30.67
C TRP A 66 -12.92 -20.09 -31.37
N LEU A 67 -13.54 -19.97 -32.54
CA LEU A 67 -13.58 -18.76 -33.36
C LEU A 67 -14.98 -18.14 -33.30
N HIS A 68 -15.07 -16.88 -32.90
CA HIS A 68 -16.31 -16.10 -33.00
C HIS A 68 -16.69 -15.81 -34.46
N PRO A 69 -17.97 -15.53 -34.76
CA PRO A 69 -18.43 -15.26 -36.13
C PRO A 69 -17.58 -14.24 -36.90
N PRO A 70 -17.11 -13.11 -36.32
CA PRO A 70 -16.27 -12.19 -37.08
C PRO A 70 -14.93 -12.79 -37.52
N ALA A 71 -14.29 -13.62 -36.69
CA ALA A 71 -13.05 -14.29 -37.08
C ALA A 71 -13.28 -15.30 -38.22
N VAL A 72 -14.42 -16.00 -38.21
CA VAL A 72 -14.83 -16.90 -39.30
C VAL A 72 -15.04 -16.10 -40.60
N ARG A 73 -15.68 -14.93 -40.53
CA ARG A 73 -15.85 -14.04 -41.70
C ARG A 73 -14.50 -13.56 -42.25
N MET A 74 -13.60 -13.10 -41.39
CA MET A 74 -12.25 -12.66 -41.77
C MET A 74 -11.44 -13.76 -42.47
N LEU A 75 -11.57 -15.02 -42.02
CA LEU A 75 -10.93 -16.15 -42.70
C LEU A 75 -11.56 -16.43 -44.07
N ARG A 76 -12.90 -16.30 -44.21
CA ARG A 76 -13.58 -16.45 -45.50
C ARG A 76 -13.19 -15.35 -46.49
N GLU A 77 -12.96 -14.13 -46.04
CA GLU A 77 -12.47 -13.01 -46.88
C GLU A 77 -11.12 -13.32 -47.53
N VAL A 78 -10.28 -14.14 -46.86
CA VAL A 78 -9.04 -14.66 -47.44
C VAL A 78 -9.19 -16.07 -48.03
N GLY A 79 -10.42 -16.53 -48.28
CA GLY A 79 -10.70 -17.79 -48.98
C GLY A 79 -10.58 -19.05 -48.13
N ILE A 80 -10.45 -18.94 -46.80
CA ILE A 80 -10.32 -20.09 -45.90
C ILE A 80 -11.69 -20.41 -45.28
N ARG A 81 -12.18 -21.62 -45.53
CA ARG A 81 -13.46 -22.13 -45.01
C ARG A 81 -13.22 -23.25 -44.01
N LEU A 82 -13.25 -22.91 -42.72
CA LEU A 82 -13.07 -23.87 -41.63
C LEU A 82 -14.37 -24.58 -41.26
N ASP A 83 -15.52 -23.93 -41.45
CA ASP A 83 -16.86 -24.41 -41.07
C ASP A 83 -17.36 -25.62 -41.87
N THR A 84 -16.70 -25.94 -42.99
CA THR A 84 -17.01 -27.08 -43.85
C THR A 84 -16.05 -28.25 -43.66
N GLN A 85 -15.15 -28.19 -42.67
CA GLN A 85 -14.12 -29.20 -42.48
C GLN A 85 -14.56 -30.33 -41.55
N PRO A 86 -14.19 -31.60 -41.83
CA PRO A 86 -14.62 -32.75 -41.02
C PRO A 86 -14.23 -32.70 -39.53
N ARG A 87 -13.18 -31.94 -39.18
CA ARG A 87 -12.67 -31.80 -37.80
C ARG A 87 -13.10 -30.51 -37.12
N SER A 88 -14.13 -29.85 -37.66
CA SER A 88 -14.68 -28.61 -37.13
C SER A 88 -16.10 -28.83 -36.61
N THR A 89 -16.56 -27.95 -35.73
CA THR A 89 -17.95 -27.96 -35.25
C THR A 89 -18.48 -26.54 -35.21
N THR A 90 -19.68 -26.33 -35.76
CA THR A 90 -20.36 -25.03 -35.70
C THR A 90 -20.95 -24.81 -34.31
N GLY A 91 -20.67 -23.66 -33.71
CA GLY A 91 -21.19 -23.26 -32.41
C GLY A 91 -22.28 -22.19 -32.53
N LYS A 92 -23.47 -22.45 -31.99
CA LYS A 92 -24.63 -21.54 -31.99
C LYS A 92 -24.51 -20.42 -30.94
N GLY A 93 -23.57 -20.53 -30.00
CA GLY A 93 -23.37 -19.57 -28.91
C GLY A 93 -22.78 -20.25 -27.68
N PHE A 94 -23.09 -19.73 -26.49
CA PHE A 94 -22.67 -20.30 -25.22
C PHE A 94 -23.86 -20.65 -24.31
N ALA A 95 -23.68 -21.62 -23.42
CA ALA A 95 -24.58 -21.93 -22.32
C ALA A 95 -23.83 -21.73 -21.00
N VAL A 96 -24.35 -20.86 -20.14
CA VAL A 96 -23.76 -20.58 -18.82
C VAL A 96 -24.48 -21.42 -17.78
N PHE A 97 -23.72 -22.15 -16.97
CA PHE A 97 -24.19 -22.97 -15.86
C PHE A 97 -23.84 -22.23 -14.55
N PRO A 98 -24.84 -21.61 -13.90
CA PRO A 98 -24.63 -20.87 -12.66
C PRO A 98 -24.12 -21.75 -11.52
N GLU A 99 -23.31 -21.16 -10.64
CA GLU A 99 -22.77 -21.83 -9.45
C GLU A 99 -23.83 -22.20 -8.39
N ASP A 100 -25.02 -21.63 -8.50
CA ASP A 100 -26.15 -21.89 -7.59
C ASP A 100 -26.97 -23.13 -7.99
N GLY A 101 -26.56 -23.85 -9.04
CA GLY A 101 -27.24 -25.04 -9.54
C GLY A 101 -28.53 -24.76 -10.32
N SER A 102 -28.83 -23.51 -10.65
CA SER A 102 -30.01 -23.17 -11.44
C SER A 102 -29.89 -23.58 -12.92
N GLU A 103 -31.03 -23.68 -13.61
CA GLU A 103 -31.11 -24.13 -15.01
C GLU A 103 -30.14 -23.41 -15.97
N PRO A 104 -29.48 -24.08 -16.92
CA PRO A 104 -28.52 -23.44 -17.83
C PRO A 104 -29.10 -22.24 -18.59
N ILE A 105 -28.31 -21.18 -18.75
CA ILE A 105 -28.70 -19.94 -19.45
C ILE A 105 -28.08 -19.94 -20.84
N VAL A 106 -28.91 -20.06 -21.88
CA VAL A 106 -28.46 -20.08 -23.27
C VAL A 106 -28.30 -18.67 -23.83
N LEU A 107 -27.11 -18.40 -24.39
CA LEU A 107 -26.69 -17.16 -25.03
C LEU A 107 -26.37 -17.44 -26.52
N PRO A 108 -27.38 -17.46 -27.40
CA PRO A 108 -27.16 -17.71 -28.83
C PRO A 108 -26.49 -16.49 -29.48
N TYR A 109 -25.71 -16.74 -30.54
CA TYR A 109 -25.25 -15.65 -31.39
C TYR A 109 -26.43 -14.94 -32.07
N PRO A 110 -26.32 -13.63 -32.28
CA PRO A 110 -27.32 -12.85 -33.01
C PRO A 110 -27.57 -13.39 -34.40
N GLU A 111 -28.80 -13.21 -34.91
CA GLU A 111 -29.14 -13.38 -36.33
C GLU A 111 -28.82 -14.77 -36.92
N GLY A 112 -28.71 -15.80 -36.08
CA GLY A 112 -28.37 -17.16 -36.53
C GLY A 112 -26.91 -17.32 -36.97
N LEU A 113 -26.04 -16.37 -36.66
CA LEU A 113 -24.60 -16.49 -36.87
C LEU A 113 -24.05 -17.67 -36.06
N HIS A 114 -22.93 -18.23 -36.51
CA HIS A 114 -22.26 -19.34 -35.83
C HIS A 114 -20.76 -19.07 -35.70
N GLY A 115 -20.21 -19.49 -34.57
CA GLY A 115 -18.77 -19.67 -34.40
C GLY A 115 -18.32 -21.03 -34.94
N VAL A 116 -17.01 -21.26 -34.90
CA VAL A 116 -16.40 -22.55 -35.28
C VAL A 116 -15.45 -23.00 -34.19
N ALA A 117 -15.60 -24.24 -33.74
CA ALA A 117 -14.67 -24.91 -32.85
C ALA A 117 -13.84 -25.93 -33.64
N CYS A 118 -12.50 -25.84 -33.59
CA CYS A 118 -11.59 -26.79 -34.21
C CYS A 118 -10.22 -26.75 -33.53
N GLU A 119 -9.44 -27.82 -33.67
CA GLU A 119 -8.08 -27.86 -33.11
C GLU A 119 -7.20 -26.74 -33.71
N HIS A 120 -6.38 -26.10 -32.87
CA HIS A 120 -5.49 -25.01 -33.30
C HIS A 120 -4.61 -25.40 -34.49
N ALA A 121 -4.13 -26.65 -34.50
CA ALA A 121 -3.29 -27.18 -35.56
C ALA A 121 -4.00 -27.14 -36.92
N ALA A 122 -5.30 -27.42 -36.97
CA ALA A 122 -6.08 -27.34 -38.21
C ALA A 122 -6.15 -25.91 -38.74
N ILE A 123 -6.35 -24.91 -37.87
CA ILE A 123 -6.37 -23.48 -38.26
C ILE A 123 -5.04 -23.09 -38.91
N VAL A 124 -3.93 -23.41 -38.24
CA VAL A 124 -2.58 -23.08 -38.71
C VAL A 124 -2.24 -23.81 -40.01
N SER A 125 -2.55 -25.11 -40.11
CA SER A 125 -2.26 -25.90 -41.31
C SER A 125 -2.99 -25.35 -42.54
N ASN A 126 -4.28 -25.04 -42.44
CA ASN A 126 -5.04 -24.46 -43.56
C ASN A 126 -4.49 -23.09 -44.00
N LEU A 127 -4.10 -22.24 -43.04
CA LEU A 127 -3.50 -20.95 -43.34
C LEU A 127 -2.14 -21.10 -44.03
N ARG A 128 -1.31 -22.06 -43.59
CA ARG A 128 0.00 -22.32 -44.19
C ARG A 128 -0.10 -22.98 -45.56
N GLU A 129 -1.05 -23.88 -45.77
CA GLU A 129 -1.35 -24.44 -47.09
C GLU A 129 -1.80 -23.34 -48.06
N ALA A 130 -2.61 -22.39 -47.61
CA ALA A 130 -2.96 -21.22 -48.42
C ALA A 130 -1.73 -20.34 -48.73
N ILE A 131 -0.79 -20.20 -47.81
CA ILE A 131 0.48 -19.48 -48.02
C ILE A 131 1.37 -20.17 -49.04
N GLU A 132 1.50 -21.50 -48.98
CA GLU A 132 2.32 -22.27 -49.92
C GLU A 132 1.83 -22.13 -51.38
N ASN A 133 0.53 -21.85 -51.56
CA ASN A 133 -0.09 -21.60 -52.86
C ASN A 133 -0.11 -20.12 -53.27
N GLU A 134 0.44 -19.19 -52.47
CA GLU A 134 0.40 -17.75 -52.72
C GLU A 134 1.76 -17.24 -53.24
N SER A 135 1.84 -16.93 -54.54
CA SER A 135 3.11 -16.55 -55.20
C SER A 135 3.76 -15.27 -54.68
N GLY A 136 3.01 -14.41 -53.98
CA GLY A 136 3.51 -13.17 -53.38
C GLY A 136 4.24 -13.36 -52.03
N VAL A 137 4.25 -14.59 -51.48
CA VAL A 137 4.87 -14.90 -50.18
C VAL A 137 6.07 -15.83 -50.35
N ASP A 138 7.24 -15.38 -49.88
CA ASP A 138 8.40 -16.23 -49.65
C ASP A 138 8.32 -16.82 -48.25
N PHE A 139 7.81 -18.04 -48.14
CA PHE A 139 7.66 -18.73 -46.86
C PHE A 139 8.94 -19.48 -46.46
N ILE A 140 9.64 -18.94 -45.47
CA ILE A 140 10.93 -19.45 -44.99
C ILE A 140 10.69 -20.24 -43.69
N SER A 141 10.57 -21.56 -43.84
CA SER A 141 10.44 -22.49 -42.71
C SER A 141 11.76 -22.72 -41.98
N HIS A 142 11.69 -23.16 -40.71
CA HIS A 142 12.84 -23.37 -39.83
C HIS A 142 13.77 -22.14 -39.67
N ALA A 143 13.21 -20.93 -39.84
CA ALA A 143 13.90 -19.65 -39.74
C ALA A 143 13.74 -19.05 -38.34
N ARG A 144 14.75 -19.22 -37.49
CA ARG A 144 14.78 -18.61 -36.15
C ARG A 144 15.43 -17.24 -36.20
N VAL A 145 14.63 -16.19 -36.11
CA VAL A 145 15.11 -14.81 -36.00
C VAL A 145 15.95 -14.62 -34.73
N ARG A 146 17.12 -14.02 -34.88
CA ARG A 146 18.12 -13.77 -33.83
C ARG A 146 18.19 -12.29 -33.45
N SER A 147 18.14 -11.40 -34.45
CA SER A 147 18.11 -9.96 -34.24
C SER A 147 17.28 -9.27 -35.30
N VAL A 148 16.77 -8.09 -34.93
CA VAL A 148 16.01 -7.20 -35.78
C VAL A 148 16.54 -5.80 -35.54
N GLU A 149 17.19 -5.23 -36.55
CA GLU A 149 17.87 -3.93 -36.47
C GLU A 149 17.36 -3.04 -37.60
N ASP A 150 16.63 -1.99 -37.24
CA ASP A 150 15.94 -1.08 -38.17
C ASP A 150 15.09 -1.83 -39.23
N THR A 151 15.62 -2.00 -40.44
CA THR A 151 14.98 -2.70 -41.58
C THR A 151 15.55 -4.09 -41.87
N ARG A 152 16.60 -4.50 -41.14
CA ARG A 152 17.31 -5.78 -41.36
C ARG A 152 16.86 -6.84 -40.34
N ILE A 153 16.62 -8.04 -40.83
CA ILE A 153 16.34 -9.23 -40.02
C ILE A 153 17.47 -10.23 -40.23
N THR A 154 18.09 -10.67 -39.13
CA THR A 154 19.06 -11.76 -39.13
C THR A 154 18.44 -12.99 -38.50
N PHE A 155 18.50 -14.13 -39.20
CA PHE A 155 17.90 -15.37 -38.77
C PHE A 155 18.77 -16.58 -39.12
N SER A 156 18.67 -17.62 -38.30
CA SER A 156 19.31 -18.90 -38.56
C SER A 156 18.30 -19.82 -39.24
N CYS A 157 18.68 -20.40 -40.38
CA CYS A 157 17.87 -21.34 -41.14
C CYS A 157 18.70 -22.58 -41.44
N ASN A 158 18.27 -23.74 -40.93
CA ASN A 158 19.00 -25.02 -41.07
C ASN A 158 20.47 -24.95 -40.60
N GLY A 159 20.76 -24.14 -39.58
CA GLY A 159 22.10 -23.97 -39.01
C GLY A 159 22.99 -22.95 -39.72
N THR A 160 22.51 -22.29 -40.78
CA THR A 160 23.22 -21.19 -41.46
C THR A 160 22.54 -19.85 -41.17
N ASP A 161 23.32 -18.84 -40.80
CA ASP A 161 22.81 -17.49 -40.58
C ASP A 161 22.63 -16.77 -41.92
N LYS A 162 21.47 -16.13 -42.07
CA LYS A 162 21.03 -15.39 -43.25
C LYS A 162 20.48 -14.04 -42.82
N SER A 163 20.52 -13.07 -43.73
CA SER A 163 19.93 -11.75 -43.51
C SER A 163 19.05 -11.32 -44.68
N ILE A 164 17.93 -10.67 -44.37
CA ILE A 164 17.03 -10.03 -45.33
C ILE A 164 16.75 -8.58 -44.88
N SER A 165 16.27 -7.75 -45.80
CA SER A 165 15.78 -6.40 -45.49
C SER A 165 14.31 -6.25 -45.89
N ALA A 166 13.56 -5.48 -45.11
CA ALA A 166 12.18 -5.15 -45.44
C ALA A 166 11.83 -3.71 -45.06
N ALA A 167 10.98 -3.07 -45.88
CA ALA A 167 10.49 -1.72 -45.59
C ALA A 167 9.66 -1.67 -44.30
N ARG A 168 8.93 -2.76 -44.00
CA ARG A 168 8.19 -2.95 -42.75
C ARG A 168 8.42 -4.35 -42.19
N ILE A 169 8.72 -4.43 -40.90
CA ILE A 169 8.86 -5.67 -40.15
C ILE A 169 7.64 -5.81 -39.22
N VAL A 170 6.99 -6.97 -39.24
CA VAL A 170 5.80 -7.24 -38.44
C VAL A 170 6.10 -8.37 -37.45
N GLY A 171 5.98 -8.09 -36.16
CA GLY A 171 6.05 -9.08 -35.10
C GLY A 171 4.69 -9.77 -34.93
N ALA A 172 4.64 -11.05 -35.29
CA ALA A 172 3.50 -11.96 -35.08
C ALA A 172 3.94 -13.25 -34.36
N ASP A 173 5.07 -13.20 -33.67
CA ASP A 173 5.80 -14.30 -33.03
C ASP A 173 5.37 -14.55 -31.57
N GLY A 174 4.18 -14.06 -31.22
CA GLY A 174 3.47 -14.39 -29.99
C GLY A 174 4.04 -13.76 -28.72
N ARG A 175 3.74 -14.37 -27.57
CA ARG A 175 4.04 -13.81 -26.24
C ARG A 175 5.53 -13.56 -25.98
N ALA A 176 6.43 -14.30 -26.64
CA ALA A 176 7.88 -14.16 -26.49
C ALA A 176 8.53 -13.32 -27.61
N SER A 177 7.77 -12.41 -28.22
CA SER A 177 8.16 -11.68 -29.44
C SER A 177 9.55 -11.03 -29.39
N ILE A 178 10.39 -11.37 -30.36
CA ILE A 178 11.71 -10.76 -30.57
C ILE A 178 11.60 -9.39 -31.22
N VAL A 179 10.59 -9.18 -32.07
CA VAL A 179 10.31 -7.86 -32.68
C VAL A 179 9.89 -6.86 -31.60
N ARG A 180 9.09 -7.28 -30.62
CA ARG A 180 8.78 -6.44 -29.46
C ARG A 180 10.03 -6.09 -28.66
N ARG A 181 10.91 -7.08 -28.40
CA ARG A 181 12.17 -6.83 -27.68
C ARG A 181 13.10 -5.88 -28.43
N SER A 182 13.18 -5.95 -29.76
CA SER A 182 14.05 -5.06 -30.54
C SER A 182 13.60 -3.60 -30.52
N LEU A 183 12.34 -3.34 -30.17
CA LEU A 183 11.80 -2.00 -29.93
C LEU A 183 12.13 -1.45 -28.53
N GLY A 184 12.86 -2.19 -27.70
CA GLY A 184 13.13 -1.81 -26.30
C GLY A 184 11.92 -1.96 -25.37
N LEU A 185 10.84 -2.60 -25.85
CA LEU A 185 9.60 -2.75 -25.10
C LEU A 185 9.70 -3.96 -24.15
N SER A 186 10.08 -3.70 -22.90
CA SER A 186 10.12 -4.67 -21.80
C SER A 186 8.86 -4.53 -20.93
N ILE A 187 7.79 -5.22 -21.30
CA ILE A 187 6.60 -5.36 -20.45
C ILE A 187 6.74 -6.69 -19.72
N LYS A 188 6.78 -6.67 -18.38
CA LYS A 188 6.70 -7.89 -17.56
C LYS A 188 5.24 -8.37 -17.57
N PRO A 189 4.90 -9.49 -18.22
CA PRO A 189 3.54 -10.02 -18.18
C PRO A 189 3.16 -10.42 -16.76
N LYS A 190 1.88 -10.25 -16.39
CA LYS A 190 1.35 -10.64 -15.08
C LYS A 190 0.59 -11.96 -15.20
N THR A 191 1.00 -12.98 -14.45
CA THR A 191 0.24 -14.23 -14.35
C THR A 191 -1.06 -14.00 -13.59
N CYS A 192 -2.21 -14.43 -14.14
CA CYS A 192 -3.51 -14.36 -13.47
C CYS A 192 -4.08 -15.75 -13.14
N SER A 193 -3.86 -16.75 -14.00
CA SER A 193 -4.33 -18.11 -13.77
C SER A 193 -3.53 -19.14 -14.56
N ARG A 194 -3.86 -20.41 -14.40
CA ARG A 194 -3.38 -21.53 -15.21
C ARG A 194 -4.59 -22.27 -15.75
N MET A 195 -4.59 -22.56 -17.04
CA MET A 195 -5.61 -23.38 -17.68
C MET A 195 -5.16 -24.81 -17.81
N VAL A 196 -5.99 -25.73 -17.33
CA VAL A 196 -5.82 -27.17 -17.49
C VAL A 196 -6.76 -27.67 -18.56
N GLY A 197 -6.18 -28.10 -19.66
CA GLY A 197 -6.90 -28.63 -20.81
C GLY A 197 -6.96 -30.15 -20.81
N VAL A 198 -8.16 -30.70 -20.81
CA VAL A 198 -8.44 -32.15 -20.86
C VAL A 198 -9.23 -32.47 -22.13
N THR A 199 -8.93 -33.61 -22.77
CA THR A 199 -9.64 -34.09 -23.96
C THR A 199 -10.44 -35.33 -23.59
N LEU A 200 -11.76 -35.31 -23.79
CA LEU A 200 -12.63 -36.48 -23.60
C LEU A 200 -13.11 -37.01 -24.95
N ARG A 201 -13.24 -38.34 -25.08
CA ARG A 201 -13.73 -39.01 -26.29
C ARG A 201 -14.99 -39.81 -25.99
N GLY A 202 -15.93 -39.87 -26.94
CA GLY A 202 -17.13 -40.70 -26.82
C GLY A 202 -18.13 -40.22 -25.77
N VAL A 203 -18.07 -38.95 -25.37
CA VAL A 203 -18.97 -38.34 -24.38
C VAL A 203 -19.94 -37.34 -25.00
N SER A 204 -21.12 -37.20 -24.41
CA SER A 204 -22.15 -36.23 -24.81
C SER A 204 -22.09 -34.97 -23.96
N LEU A 205 -22.25 -33.79 -24.57
CA LEU A 205 -22.35 -32.53 -23.83
C LEU A 205 -23.79 -32.34 -23.32
N PRO A 206 -23.98 -31.61 -22.21
CA PRO A 206 -25.32 -31.28 -21.72
C PRO A 206 -26.19 -30.55 -22.75
N LEU A 207 -25.58 -29.68 -23.57
CA LEU A 207 -26.26 -28.95 -24.64
C LEU A 207 -25.41 -28.91 -25.92
N GLU A 208 -25.64 -29.85 -26.82
CA GLU A 208 -24.91 -29.90 -28.10
C GLU A 208 -25.08 -28.63 -28.95
N GLY A 209 -24.01 -28.27 -29.65
CA GLY A 209 -23.96 -27.07 -30.51
C GLY A 209 -23.68 -25.76 -29.75
N TYR A 210 -23.45 -25.79 -28.44
CA TYR A 210 -23.05 -24.62 -27.64
C TYR A 210 -21.70 -24.85 -26.93
N GLY A 211 -20.93 -23.78 -26.76
CA GLY A 211 -19.86 -23.75 -25.77
C GLY A 211 -20.46 -23.65 -24.37
N HIS A 212 -19.85 -24.24 -23.36
CA HIS A 212 -20.36 -24.27 -21.99
C HIS A 212 -19.43 -23.47 -21.10
N VAL A 213 -19.98 -22.62 -20.23
CA VAL A 213 -19.25 -21.88 -19.20
C VAL A 213 -19.84 -22.28 -17.85
N LEU A 214 -19.09 -23.00 -17.04
CA LEU A 214 -19.56 -23.46 -15.74
C LEU A 214 -18.91 -22.62 -14.66
N CYS A 215 -19.74 -22.06 -13.80
CA CYS A 215 -19.34 -21.21 -12.69
C CYS A 215 -19.33 -22.02 -11.38
N GLY A 216 -18.39 -21.73 -10.48
CA GLY A 216 -18.34 -22.30 -9.13
C GLY A 216 -17.24 -23.33 -8.86
N GLY A 217 -16.37 -23.62 -9.84
CA GLY A 217 -15.17 -24.43 -9.65
C GLY A 217 -14.01 -23.61 -9.06
N PRO A 218 -12.76 -24.10 -9.07
CA PRO A 218 -11.60 -23.31 -8.64
C PRO A 218 -11.48 -22.00 -9.46
N GLY A 219 -11.96 -22.04 -10.71
CA GLY A 219 -12.25 -20.90 -11.57
C GLY A 219 -13.33 -21.29 -12.59
N PRO A 220 -13.62 -20.48 -13.61
CA PRO A 220 -14.57 -20.86 -14.67
C PRO A 220 -14.07 -22.07 -15.47
N ILE A 221 -14.98 -23.02 -15.74
CA ILE A 221 -14.71 -24.20 -16.58
C ILE A 221 -15.36 -24.01 -17.95
N LEU A 222 -14.58 -24.15 -19.03
CA LEU A 222 -15.08 -24.10 -20.39
C LEU A 222 -15.19 -25.51 -20.98
N MET A 223 -16.30 -25.81 -21.66
CA MET A 223 -16.44 -27.08 -22.40
C MET A 223 -17.02 -26.88 -23.80
N TYR A 224 -16.47 -27.55 -24.81
CA TYR A 224 -16.99 -27.48 -26.17
C TYR A 224 -16.58 -28.69 -27.02
N ARG A 225 -17.37 -28.95 -28.06
CA ARG A 225 -17.21 -30.02 -29.03
C ARG A 225 -16.10 -29.66 -30.05
N LEU A 226 -15.22 -30.63 -30.34
CA LEU A 226 -14.19 -30.55 -31.38
C LEU A 226 -14.39 -31.72 -32.36
N GLY A 227 -15.09 -31.49 -33.46
CA GLY A 227 -15.49 -32.57 -34.38
C GLY A 227 -16.50 -33.53 -33.76
N GLU A 228 -16.73 -34.69 -34.38
CA GLU A 228 -17.86 -35.56 -34.03
C GLU A 228 -17.74 -36.28 -32.67
N HIS A 229 -16.52 -36.56 -32.21
CA HIS A 229 -16.32 -37.51 -31.08
C HIS A 229 -15.52 -36.96 -29.91
N CYS A 230 -15.10 -35.70 -29.96
CA CYS A 230 -14.16 -35.13 -28.99
C CYS A 230 -14.75 -33.91 -28.26
N VAL A 231 -14.60 -33.87 -26.95
CA VAL A 231 -14.96 -32.74 -26.10
C VAL A 231 -13.71 -32.19 -25.42
N ARG A 232 -13.50 -30.89 -25.54
CA ARG A 232 -12.50 -30.14 -24.82
C ARG A 232 -13.10 -29.66 -23.51
N ILE A 233 -12.40 -29.90 -22.40
CA ILE A 233 -12.65 -29.26 -21.11
C ILE A 233 -11.43 -28.41 -20.78
N ILE A 234 -11.64 -27.16 -20.40
CA ILE A 234 -10.61 -26.25 -19.90
C ILE A 234 -11.02 -25.79 -18.52
N VAL A 235 -10.27 -26.22 -17.51
CA VAL A 235 -10.44 -25.75 -16.14
C VAL A 235 -9.52 -24.56 -15.95
N ASP A 236 -10.07 -23.39 -15.68
CA ASP A 236 -9.26 -22.28 -15.17
C ASP A 236 -8.98 -22.51 -13.68
N VAL A 237 -7.70 -22.44 -13.32
CA VAL A 237 -7.22 -22.52 -11.94
C VAL A 237 -6.53 -21.20 -11.64
N PRO A 238 -7.14 -20.32 -10.83
CA PRO A 238 -6.52 -19.10 -10.34
C PRO A 238 -5.13 -19.35 -9.76
N SER A 239 -4.22 -18.37 -9.87
CA SER A 239 -2.80 -18.53 -9.53
C SER A 239 -2.54 -18.98 -8.07
N ASP A 240 -3.47 -18.68 -7.18
CA ASP A 240 -3.57 -19.03 -5.75
C ASP A 240 -4.15 -20.43 -5.48
N GLY A 241 -4.89 -21.02 -6.43
CA GLY A 241 -5.51 -22.35 -6.27
C GLY A 241 -4.63 -23.55 -6.64
N TRP A 242 -3.43 -23.33 -7.21
CA TRP A 242 -2.59 -24.42 -7.72
C TRP A 242 -1.67 -25.02 -6.63
N ALA A 243 -2.14 -26.06 -5.94
CA ALA A 243 -1.35 -26.76 -4.92
C ALA A 243 -0.18 -27.59 -5.53
N PRO A 244 1.06 -27.52 -5.02
CA PRO A 244 2.13 -28.45 -5.37
C PRO A 244 1.86 -29.82 -4.74
N GLY A 245 1.45 -30.81 -5.54
CA GLY A 245 1.12 -32.15 -5.05
C GLY A 245 0.36 -32.99 -6.08
N ASP A 246 -0.60 -33.80 -5.61
CA ASP A 246 -1.50 -34.62 -6.43
C ASP A 246 -2.45 -33.74 -7.28
N ARG A 247 -1.99 -33.39 -8.48
CA ARG A 247 -2.74 -32.59 -9.45
C ARG A 247 -4.04 -33.27 -9.88
N THR A 248 -4.04 -34.60 -9.93
CA THR A 248 -5.18 -35.40 -10.36
C THR A 248 -6.27 -35.37 -9.29
N GLY A 249 -5.91 -35.59 -8.02
CA GLY A 249 -6.83 -35.47 -6.88
C GLY A 249 -7.39 -34.05 -6.72
N PHE A 250 -6.53 -33.02 -6.80
CA PHE A 250 -6.99 -31.63 -6.72
C PHE A 250 -8.02 -31.28 -7.81
N LEU A 251 -7.73 -31.62 -9.06
CA LEU A 251 -8.62 -31.32 -10.18
C LEU A 251 -9.90 -32.15 -10.15
N SER A 252 -9.84 -33.43 -9.74
CA SER A 252 -11.05 -34.25 -9.59
C SER A 252 -11.98 -33.69 -8.52
N ASP A 253 -11.43 -33.32 -7.36
CA ASP A 253 -12.21 -32.89 -6.20
C ASP A 253 -12.80 -31.49 -6.44
N SER A 254 -11.97 -30.56 -6.91
CA SER A 254 -12.37 -29.16 -7.12
C SER A 254 -13.37 -28.99 -8.28
N CYS A 255 -13.38 -29.92 -9.24
CA CYS A 255 -14.35 -29.90 -10.35
C CYS A 255 -15.59 -30.77 -10.07
N SER A 256 -15.57 -31.62 -9.04
CA SER A 256 -16.61 -32.63 -8.78
C SER A 256 -18.00 -32.04 -8.55
N SER A 257 -18.10 -30.89 -7.89
CA SER A 257 -19.38 -30.24 -7.56
C SER A 257 -20.00 -29.50 -8.75
N VAL A 258 -19.22 -29.22 -9.80
CA VAL A 258 -19.63 -28.34 -10.91
C VAL A 258 -19.75 -29.09 -12.22
N LEU A 259 -18.86 -30.07 -12.48
CA LEU A 259 -18.89 -30.83 -13.72
C LEU A 259 -20.17 -31.69 -13.80
N PRO A 260 -20.84 -31.78 -14.96
CA PRO A 260 -22.01 -32.64 -15.14
C PRO A 260 -21.70 -34.10 -14.82
N GLU A 261 -22.61 -34.79 -14.12
CA GLU A 261 -22.40 -36.16 -13.65
C GLU A 261 -22.02 -37.14 -14.77
N THR A 262 -22.57 -36.95 -15.97
CA THR A 262 -22.29 -37.76 -17.16
C THR A 262 -20.85 -37.65 -17.67
N LEU A 263 -20.14 -36.56 -17.35
CA LEU A 263 -18.77 -36.30 -17.80
C LEU A 263 -17.71 -36.62 -16.73
N ARG A 264 -18.11 -36.70 -15.45
CA ARG A 264 -17.18 -36.92 -14.32
C ARG A 264 -16.33 -38.18 -14.46
N PRO A 265 -16.87 -39.36 -14.81
CA PRO A 265 -16.07 -40.59 -14.89
C PRO A 265 -14.96 -40.48 -15.94
N ALA A 266 -15.31 -40.05 -17.16
CA ALA A 266 -14.36 -39.87 -18.25
C ALA A 266 -13.32 -38.78 -17.95
N PHE A 267 -13.71 -37.70 -17.26
CA PHE A 267 -12.80 -36.65 -16.83
C PHE A 267 -11.76 -37.15 -15.83
N VAL A 268 -12.20 -37.87 -14.79
CA VAL A 268 -11.29 -38.43 -13.77
C VAL A 268 -10.36 -39.48 -14.40
N GLU A 269 -10.86 -40.32 -15.31
CA GLU A 269 -10.04 -41.28 -16.04
C GLU A 269 -8.95 -40.59 -16.88
N ALA A 270 -9.31 -39.54 -17.63
CA ALA A 270 -8.35 -38.76 -18.42
C ALA A 270 -7.26 -38.11 -17.53
N LEU A 271 -7.64 -37.58 -16.36
CA LEU A 271 -6.68 -37.04 -15.39
C LEU A 271 -5.75 -38.12 -14.82
N ARG A 272 -6.28 -39.30 -14.45
CA ARG A 272 -5.48 -40.45 -13.96
C ARG A 272 -4.52 -40.98 -15.02
N ALA A 273 -4.93 -40.97 -16.28
CA ALA A 273 -4.08 -41.32 -17.42
C ALA A 273 -3.04 -40.23 -17.77
N GLY A 274 -3.00 -39.11 -17.04
CA GLY A 274 -2.10 -37.98 -17.30
C GLY A 274 -2.39 -37.24 -18.61
N GLN A 275 -3.59 -37.38 -19.16
CA GLN A 275 -3.98 -36.83 -20.46
C GLN A 275 -4.51 -35.39 -20.34
N PHE A 276 -3.69 -34.50 -19.80
CA PHE A 276 -4.00 -33.08 -19.69
C PHE A 276 -2.78 -32.19 -19.98
N HIS A 277 -3.04 -30.97 -20.43
CA HIS A 277 -2.00 -29.96 -20.66
C HIS A 277 -2.24 -28.74 -19.78
N VAL A 278 -1.18 -28.11 -19.31
CA VAL A 278 -1.26 -26.90 -18.49
C VAL A 278 -0.67 -25.73 -19.27
N ALA A 279 -1.38 -24.61 -19.34
CA ALA A 279 -0.90 -23.37 -19.92
C ALA A 279 -1.06 -22.22 -18.92
N THR A 280 -0.03 -21.39 -18.77
CA THR A 280 -0.11 -20.20 -17.92
C THR A 280 -0.84 -19.08 -18.66
N ASN A 281 -1.78 -18.44 -17.98
CA ASN A 281 -2.43 -17.23 -18.45
C ASN A 281 -1.71 -16.01 -17.90
N GLU A 282 -1.09 -15.29 -18.82
CA GLU A 282 -0.38 -14.05 -18.58
C GLU A 282 -1.20 -12.90 -19.16
N LEU A 283 -1.08 -11.73 -18.55
CA LEU A 283 -1.74 -10.50 -18.96
C LEU A 283 -0.68 -9.47 -19.33
N SER A 284 -0.83 -8.90 -20.51
CA SER A 284 0.00 -7.81 -21.02
C SER A 284 -0.90 -6.86 -21.83
N PRO A 285 -1.19 -5.66 -21.32
CA PRO A 285 -2.06 -4.71 -22.01
C PRO A 285 -1.44 -4.24 -23.32
N ARG A 286 -2.28 -3.91 -24.32
CA ARG A 286 -1.86 -3.41 -25.63
C ARG A 286 -1.55 -1.91 -25.58
N VAL A 287 -0.44 -1.55 -24.93
CA VAL A 287 -0.05 -0.15 -24.72
C VAL A 287 0.49 0.53 -25.98
N THR A 288 1.08 -0.25 -26.90
CA THR A 288 1.62 0.23 -28.18
C THR A 288 1.53 -0.86 -29.25
N TYR A 289 1.44 -0.44 -30.52
CA TYR A 289 1.51 -1.35 -31.67
C TYR A 289 2.86 -1.30 -32.40
N GLY A 290 3.88 -0.69 -31.78
CA GLY A 290 5.25 -0.62 -32.31
C GLY A 290 5.60 0.75 -32.89
N SER A 291 6.25 0.76 -34.06
CA SER A 291 6.75 1.94 -34.77
C SER A 291 6.48 1.80 -36.28
N PRO A 292 6.62 2.89 -37.08
CA PRO A 292 6.33 2.84 -38.52
C PRO A 292 7.05 1.74 -39.31
N ARG A 293 8.28 1.40 -38.91
CA ARG A 293 9.10 0.35 -39.56
C ARG A 293 8.97 -1.03 -38.90
N ARG A 294 8.55 -1.09 -37.64
CA ARG A 294 8.46 -2.33 -36.84
C ARG A 294 7.14 -2.37 -36.09
N VAL A 295 6.18 -3.12 -36.61
CA VAL A 295 4.78 -3.17 -36.15
C VAL A 295 4.53 -4.45 -35.36
N LEU A 296 3.70 -4.40 -34.32
CA LEU A 296 3.31 -5.55 -33.50
C LEU A 296 1.82 -5.88 -33.72
N ILE A 297 1.50 -7.16 -33.93
CA ILE A 297 0.12 -7.65 -34.08
C ILE A 297 -0.12 -8.92 -33.25
N GLY A 298 -1.39 -9.21 -32.93
CA GLY A 298 -1.75 -10.36 -32.11
C GLY A 298 -1.09 -10.32 -30.72
N ASP A 299 -0.74 -11.48 -30.17
CA ASP A 299 -0.12 -11.60 -28.84
C ASP A 299 1.25 -10.92 -28.72
N ALA A 300 1.89 -10.54 -29.84
CA ALA A 300 3.11 -9.74 -29.83
C ALA A 300 2.83 -8.30 -29.37
N ALA A 301 1.65 -7.73 -29.68
CA ALA A 301 1.23 -6.40 -29.23
C ALA A 301 0.72 -6.39 -27.79
N GLY A 302 0.19 -7.51 -27.31
CA GLY A 302 -0.36 -7.70 -25.97
C GLY A 302 -1.42 -8.81 -25.96
N HIS A 303 -1.65 -9.39 -24.80
CA HIS A 303 -2.50 -10.57 -24.61
C HIS A 303 -3.26 -10.50 -23.28
N TYR A 304 -4.46 -11.07 -23.24
CA TYR A 304 -5.42 -11.00 -22.14
C TYR A 304 -5.97 -12.39 -21.81
N HIS A 305 -6.79 -12.49 -20.76
CA HIS A 305 -7.35 -13.76 -20.32
C HIS A 305 -8.20 -14.42 -21.42
N PRO A 306 -8.00 -15.71 -21.74
CA PRO A 306 -8.64 -16.33 -22.90
C PRO A 306 -10.09 -16.80 -22.66
N LEU A 307 -10.68 -16.51 -21.48
CA LEU A 307 -12.07 -16.86 -21.12
C LEU A 307 -13.07 -16.51 -22.22
N THR A 308 -12.90 -15.36 -22.84
CA THR A 308 -13.84 -14.84 -23.86
C THR A 308 -13.52 -15.28 -25.27
N ALA A 309 -12.46 -16.06 -25.52
CA ALA A 309 -12.05 -16.53 -26.85
C ALA A 309 -11.85 -15.44 -27.94
N VAL A 310 -11.68 -14.16 -27.57
CA VAL A 310 -11.55 -13.05 -28.54
C VAL A 310 -10.13 -12.86 -29.10
N GLY A 311 -9.13 -13.58 -28.58
CA GLY A 311 -7.71 -13.49 -28.97
C GLY A 311 -7.47 -13.53 -30.48
N MET A 312 -7.99 -14.56 -31.16
CA MET A 312 -7.84 -14.72 -32.60
C MET A 312 -8.62 -13.66 -33.39
N THR A 313 -9.82 -13.31 -32.94
CA THR A 313 -10.63 -12.26 -33.59
C THR A 313 -9.89 -10.93 -33.61
N LEU A 314 -9.29 -10.52 -32.49
CA LEU A 314 -8.51 -9.28 -32.45
C LEU A 314 -7.23 -9.40 -33.26
N GLY A 315 -6.50 -10.52 -33.17
CA GLY A 315 -5.29 -10.75 -33.97
C GLY A 315 -5.54 -10.73 -35.48
N PHE A 316 -6.61 -11.36 -35.96
CA PHE A 316 -7.01 -11.31 -37.36
C PHE A 316 -7.41 -9.90 -37.80
N GLY A 317 -8.15 -9.20 -36.94
CA GLY A 317 -8.44 -7.79 -37.15
C GLY A 317 -7.18 -6.93 -37.24
N ASP A 318 -6.15 -7.18 -36.42
CA ASP A 318 -4.86 -6.47 -36.51
C ASP A 318 -4.23 -6.69 -37.88
N ALA A 319 -4.16 -7.94 -38.34
CA ALA A 319 -3.56 -8.33 -39.61
C ALA A 319 -4.24 -7.64 -40.81
N LEU A 320 -5.57 -7.73 -40.90
CA LEU A 320 -6.33 -7.13 -42.01
C LEU A 320 -6.28 -5.60 -41.97
N THR A 321 -6.45 -5.00 -40.79
CA THR A 321 -6.38 -3.54 -40.65
C THR A 321 -4.99 -3.02 -41.03
N LEU A 322 -3.91 -3.72 -40.66
CA LEU A 322 -2.55 -3.33 -41.03
C LEU A 322 -2.34 -3.34 -42.55
N ALA A 323 -2.89 -4.35 -43.24
CA ALA A 323 -2.86 -4.44 -44.69
C ALA A 323 -3.73 -3.39 -45.39
N GLU A 324 -4.73 -2.81 -44.70
CA GLU A 324 -5.62 -1.76 -45.22
C GLU A 324 -5.18 -0.34 -44.87
N SER A 325 -4.33 -0.18 -43.87
CA SER A 325 -3.96 1.13 -43.36
C SER A 325 -2.96 1.81 -44.25
N LYS A 326 -3.15 3.12 -44.47
CA LYS A 326 -2.26 3.93 -45.34
C LYS A 326 -0.86 4.04 -44.76
N ASP A 327 -0.79 4.20 -43.45
CA ASP A 327 0.43 4.31 -42.68
C ASP A 327 0.25 3.73 -41.27
N PHE A 328 1.30 3.81 -40.46
CA PHE A 328 1.27 3.29 -39.09
C PHE A 328 0.32 4.09 -38.19
N HIS A 329 0.16 5.39 -38.40
CA HIS A 329 -0.73 6.20 -37.58
C HIS A 329 -2.20 5.78 -37.80
N ASP A 330 -2.63 5.67 -39.05
CA ASP A 330 -3.96 5.17 -39.44
C ASP A 330 -4.24 3.78 -38.85
N PHE A 331 -3.24 2.89 -38.87
CA PHE A 331 -3.31 1.58 -38.22
C PHE A 331 -3.53 1.70 -36.70
N THR A 332 -2.72 2.50 -36.01
CA THR A 332 -2.84 2.64 -34.54
C THR A 332 -4.19 3.21 -34.11
N VAL A 333 -4.73 4.18 -34.85
CA VAL A 333 -6.03 4.81 -34.53
C VAL A 333 -7.17 3.82 -34.73
N LYS A 334 -7.22 3.13 -35.88
CA LYS A 334 -8.24 2.13 -36.18
C LYS A 334 -8.22 0.97 -35.18
N ARG A 335 -7.03 0.48 -34.82
CA ARG A 335 -6.89 -0.63 -33.88
C ARG A 335 -7.23 -0.24 -32.46
N PHE A 336 -6.78 0.92 -31.99
CA PHE A 336 -7.12 1.39 -30.66
C PHE A 336 -8.65 1.47 -30.43
N GLN A 337 -9.40 1.95 -31.44
CA GLN A 337 -10.87 2.00 -31.37
C GLN A 337 -11.54 0.62 -31.40
N ALA A 338 -10.92 -0.35 -32.07
CA ALA A 338 -11.50 -1.68 -32.28
C ALA A 338 -11.15 -2.71 -31.18
N THR A 339 -10.05 -2.56 -30.45
CA THR A 339 -9.61 -3.59 -29.48
C THR A 339 -9.92 -3.27 -28.02
N HIS A 340 -10.12 -1.99 -27.68
CA HIS A 340 -10.25 -1.56 -26.28
C HIS A 340 -11.48 -2.15 -25.55
N THR A 341 -12.65 -2.13 -26.19
CA THR A 341 -13.90 -2.63 -25.59
C THR A 341 -13.84 -4.15 -25.32
N PRO A 342 -13.43 -5.00 -26.27
CA PRO A 342 -13.23 -6.44 -26.01
C PRO A 342 -12.19 -6.76 -24.95
N GLU A 343 -11.09 -6.01 -24.89
CA GLU A 343 -10.04 -6.18 -23.87
C GLU A 343 -10.59 -5.97 -22.46
N LEU A 344 -11.30 -4.85 -22.25
CA LEU A 344 -11.95 -4.55 -20.97
C LEU A 344 -12.98 -5.60 -20.60
N LEU A 345 -13.82 -6.00 -21.55
CA LEU A 345 -14.84 -7.02 -21.33
C LEU A 345 -14.24 -8.37 -20.93
N ALA A 346 -13.13 -8.77 -21.56
CA ALA A 346 -12.46 -10.03 -21.24
C ALA A 346 -11.93 -10.07 -19.81
N MET A 347 -11.41 -8.95 -19.32
CA MET A 347 -10.93 -8.81 -17.94
C MET A 347 -12.08 -8.76 -16.94
N GLU A 348 -13.08 -7.92 -17.18
CA GLU A 348 -14.24 -7.74 -16.27
C GLU A 348 -15.06 -9.03 -16.12
N LEU A 349 -15.27 -9.77 -17.21
CA LEU A 349 -15.98 -11.06 -17.16
C LEU A 349 -15.16 -12.12 -16.42
N TYR A 350 -13.84 -12.14 -16.60
CA TYR A 350 -12.98 -13.06 -15.87
C TYR A 350 -13.03 -12.79 -14.37
N GLU A 351 -12.85 -11.53 -13.96
CA GLU A 351 -12.97 -11.15 -12.54
C GLU A 351 -14.35 -11.50 -12.00
N THR A 352 -15.42 -11.14 -12.69
CA THR A 352 -16.78 -11.41 -12.21
C THR A 352 -17.06 -12.90 -12.02
N PHE A 353 -16.47 -13.78 -12.86
CA PHE A 353 -16.73 -15.22 -12.83
C PHE A 353 -15.76 -16.01 -11.94
N ALA A 354 -14.52 -15.54 -11.80
CA ALA A 354 -13.51 -16.16 -10.94
C ALA A 354 -13.55 -15.64 -9.49
N ASP A 355 -14.10 -14.45 -9.25
CA ASP A 355 -14.10 -13.83 -7.92
C ASP A 355 -15.27 -14.30 -7.06
N HIS A 356 -14.95 -14.91 -5.91
CA HIS A 356 -15.92 -15.46 -4.97
C HIS A 356 -16.41 -14.46 -3.90
N ARG A 357 -15.96 -13.19 -3.95
CA ARG A 357 -16.44 -12.16 -3.02
C ARG A 357 -17.92 -11.84 -3.23
N THR A 358 -18.60 -11.46 -2.15
CA THR A 358 -20.05 -11.24 -2.11
C THR A 358 -20.53 -10.25 -3.19
N GLU A 359 -19.75 -9.20 -3.47
CA GLU A 359 -20.02 -8.20 -4.49
C GLU A 359 -19.94 -8.78 -5.92
N ALA A 360 -18.94 -9.60 -6.21
CA ALA A 360 -18.80 -10.25 -7.51
C ALA A 360 -19.93 -11.25 -7.73
N VAL A 361 -20.29 -12.03 -6.69
CA VAL A 361 -21.44 -12.93 -6.72
C VAL A 361 -22.76 -12.16 -6.94
N ALA A 362 -22.94 -11.00 -6.30
CA ALA A 362 -24.14 -10.17 -6.49
C ALA A 362 -24.27 -9.63 -7.92
N VAL A 363 -23.17 -9.12 -8.49
CA VAL A 363 -23.11 -8.68 -9.89
C VAL A 363 -23.41 -9.85 -10.83
N ARG A 364 -22.79 -11.00 -10.59
CA ARG A 364 -22.97 -12.23 -11.38
C ARG A 364 -24.42 -12.73 -11.37
N ARG A 365 -25.05 -12.78 -10.19
CA ARG A 365 -26.48 -13.14 -10.04
C ARG A 365 -27.40 -12.17 -10.76
N GLU A 366 -27.07 -10.87 -10.75
CA GLU A 366 -27.84 -9.88 -11.53
C GLU A 366 -27.64 -10.09 -13.04
N ILE A 367 -26.43 -10.43 -13.50
CA ILE A 367 -26.16 -10.81 -14.91
C ILE A 367 -27.05 -11.98 -15.30
N TYR A 368 -27.07 -13.05 -14.49
CA TYR A 368 -27.91 -14.23 -14.73
C TYR A 368 -29.40 -13.85 -14.81
N ARG A 369 -29.89 -13.07 -13.85
CA ARG A 369 -31.28 -12.61 -13.81
C ARG A 369 -31.64 -11.83 -15.07
N ARG A 370 -30.76 -10.95 -15.55
CA ARG A 370 -30.97 -10.15 -16.77
C ARG A 370 -30.93 -11.00 -18.03
N TRP A 371 -29.99 -11.94 -18.12
CA TRP A 371 -29.98 -12.89 -19.24
C TRP A 371 -31.24 -13.73 -19.28
N ARG A 372 -31.79 -14.16 -18.14
CA ARG A 372 -33.08 -14.85 -18.12
C ARG A 372 -34.24 -13.94 -18.54
N ALA A 373 -34.27 -12.71 -18.04
CA ALA A 373 -35.40 -11.80 -18.22
C ALA A 373 -35.44 -11.07 -19.59
N SER A 374 -34.32 -10.92 -20.30
CA SER A 374 -34.26 -10.07 -21.50
C SER A 374 -33.44 -10.69 -22.64
N GLY A 375 -34.13 -11.07 -23.72
CA GLY A 375 -33.48 -11.52 -24.96
C GLY A 375 -32.59 -10.44 -25.59
N ALA A 376 -33.02 -9.17 -25.55
CA ALA A 376 -32.21 -8.04 -26.05
C ALA A 376 -30.92 -7.84 -25.25
N PHE A 377 -30.93 -8.13 -23.95
CA PHE A 377 -29.70 -8.10 -23.14
C PHE A 377 -28.76 -9.25 -23.51
N ARG A 378 -29.28 -10.47 -23.69
CA ARG A 378 -28.48 -11.61 -24.20
C ARG A 378 -27.85 -11.30 -25.56
N ASP A 379 -28.62 -10.75 -26.49
CA ASP A 379 -28.15 -10.37 -27.83
C ASP A 379 -27.01 -9.35 -27.74
N ARG A 380 -27.19 -8.30 -26.93
CA ARG A 380 -26.15 -7.28 -26.72
C ARG A 380 -24.88 -7.84 -26.08
N THR A 381 -25.02 -8.68 -25.05
CA THR A 381 -23.88 -9.37 -24.43
C THR A 381 -23.12 -10.18 -25.48
N MET A 382 -23.83 -10.92 -26.33
CA MET A 382 -23.21 -11.75 -27.35
C MET A 382 -22.57 -10.92 -28.46
N ARG A 383 -23.13 -9.76 -28.85
CA ARG A 383 -22.48 -8.83 -29.79
C ARG A 383 -21.19 -8.23 -29.23
N LEU A 384 -21.19 -7.86 -27.94
CA LEU A 384 -19.99 -7.36 -27.27
C LEU A 384 -18.92 -8.47 -27.17
N LEU A 385 -19.31 -9.67 -26.72
CA LEU A 385 -18.41 -10.83 -26.59
C LEU A 385 -17.84 -11.26 -27.95
N ALA A 386 -18.68 -11.29 -28.98
CA ALA A 386 -18.27 -11.73 -30.31
C ALA A 386 -17.44 -10.69 -31.07
N CYS A 387 -17.18 -9.51 -30.51
CA CYS A 387 -16.50 -8.39 -31.19
C CYS A 387 -17.33 -7.79 -32.35
N GLU A 388 -18.65 -7.72 -32.23
CA GLU A 388 -19.56 -7.09 -33.21
C GLU A 388 -20.04 -5.69 -32.77
N ASP A 389 -20.09 -5.40 -31.47
CA ASP A 389 -20.26 -4.04 -30.95
C ASP A 389 -19.01 -3.62 -30.18
N MET A 390 -18.31 -2.60 -30.66
CA MET A 390 -17.08 -2.08 -30.04
C MET A 390 -17.31 -0.77 -29.28
N SER A 391 -18.56 -0.34 -29.11
CA SER A 391 -18.87 0.97 -28.52
C SER A 391 -18.64 1.01 -27.00
N LEU A 392 -17.56 1.68 -26.59
CA LEU A 392 -17.24 1.92 -25.18
C LEU A 392 -18.37 2.64 -24.44
N ILE A 393 -19.05 3.59 -25.11
CA ILE A 393 -20.15 4.35 -24.53
C ILE A 393 -21.32 3.42 -24.20
N ARG A 394 -21.71 2.53 -25.13
CA ARG A 394 -22.80 1.58 -24.90
C ARG A 394 -22.45 0.56 -23.81
N MET A 395 -21.19 0.13 -23.75
CA MET A 395 -20.69 -0.74 -22.67
C MET A 395 -20.76 -0.02 -21.31
N ALA A 396 -20.28 1.21 -21.22
CA ALA A 396 -20.30 2.00 -19.98
C ALA A 396 -21.73 2.25 -19.46
N PHE A 397 -22.67 2.57 -20.35
CA PHE A 397 -24.08 2.71 -19.98
C PHE A 397 -24.71 1.40 -19.51
N ALA A 398 -24.39 0.27 -20.16
CA ALA A 398 -24.89 -1.04 -19.75
C ALA A 398 -24.34 -1.45 -18.37
N GLY A 399 -23.03 -1.24 -18.13
CA GLY A 399 -22.41 -1.46 -16.83
C GLY A 399 -23.00 -0.56 -15.74
N GLY A 400 -23.23 0.72 -16.06
CA GLY A 400 -23.86 1.66 -15.14
C GLY A 400 -25.32 1.34 -14.81
N GLU A 401 -26.11 0.89 -15.78
CA GLU A 401 -27.48 0.43 -15.54
C GLU A 401 -27.49 -0.80 -14.61
N MET A 402 -26.57 -1.75 -14.83
CA MET A 402 -26.41 -2.94 -14.01
C MET A 402 -26.05 -2.60 -12.57
N VAL A 403 -25.01 -1.78 -12.38
CA VAL A 403 -24.61 -1.23 -11.08
C VAL A 403 -25.81 -0.58 -10.39
N PHE A 404 -26.49 0.34 -11.08
CA PHE A 404 -27.62 1.08 -10.53
C PHE A 404 -28.74 0.15 -10.06
N ARG A 405 -29.03 -0.93 -10.79
CA ARG A 405 -30.09 -1.89 -10.40
C ARG A 405 -29.69 -2.81 -9.26
N VAL A 406 -28.42 -3.23 -9.18
CA VAL A 406 -27.91 -3.93 -7.99
C VAL A 406 -28.09 -3.04 -6.76
N MET A 407 -27.85 -1.74 -6.90
CA MET A 407 -28.08 -0.76 -5.84
C MET A 407 -29.58 -0.61 -5.51
N ALA A 408 -30.42 -0.44 -6.53
CA ALA A 408 -31.86 -0.26 -6.37
C ALA A 408 -32.55 -1.48 -5.77
N GLY A 409 -32.06 -2.70 -6.04
CA GLY A 409 -32.56 -3.95 -5.46
C GLY A 409 -32.13 -4.18 -4.00
N ALA A 410 -31.05 -3.54 -3.55
CA ALA A 410 -30.54 -3.65 -2.18
C ALA A 410 -31.25 -2.70 -1.19
N ILE A 411 -31.91 -1.64 -1.70
CA ILE A 411 -32.58 -0.60 -0.91
C ILE A 411 -33.88 -1.08 -0.23
N PRO A 412 -34.78 -1.88 -0.85
CA PRO A 412 -36.08 -2.22 -0.24
C PRO A 412 -36.04 -3.40 0.75
N ARG A 413 -34.94 -4.16 0.84
CA ARG A 413 -34.86 -5.41 1.62
C ARG A 413 -34.19 -5.30 3.00
N SER A 414 -33.73 -4.13 3.42
CA SER A 414 -32.92 -3.99 4.64
C SER A 414 -33.64 -3.25 5.77
N ARG A 415 -34.42 -3.99 6.58
CA ARG A 415 -34.73 -3.59 7.98
C ARG A 415 -33.63 -4.02 8.97
N ASP A 416 -32.59 -4.70 8.48
CA ASP A 416 -31.47 -5.22 9.27
C ASP A 416 -30.18 -4.42 9.00
N GLN A 417 -29.49 -3.95 10.05
CA GLN A 417 -28.33 -3.04 9.94
C GLN A 417 -27.11 -3.67 9.26
N LEU A 418 -27.00 -5.00 9.30
CA LEU A 418 -25.90 -5.75 8.66
C LEU A 418 -26.05 -5.76 7.13
N VAL A 419 -27.29 -5.97 6.66
CA VAL A 419 -27.65 -5.99 5.23
C VAL A 419 -27.54 -4.59 4.62
N TRP A 420 -27.84 -3.54 5.40
CA TRP A 420 -27.67 -2.16 4.93
C TRP A 420 -26.19 -1.78 4.73
N ARG A 421 -25.28 -2.22 5.62
CA ARG A 421 -23.84 -1.97 5.44
C ARG A 421 -23.27 -2.71 4.23
N GLN A 422 -23.60 -3.99 4.07
CA GLN A 422 -23.23 -4.75 2.87
C GLN A 422 -23.81 -4.12 1.60
N ALA A 423 -25.06 -3.64 1.65
CA ALA A 423 -25.66 -2.89 0.55
C ALA A 423 -24.89 -1.58 0.26
N ARG A 424 -24.49 -0.82 1.29
CA ARG A 424 -23.76 0.45 1.15
C ARG A 424 -22.34 0.27 0.60
N ASP A 425 -21.64 -0.77 1.02
CA ASP A 425 -20.26 -1.00 0.60
C ASP A 425 -20.23 -1.61 -0.81
N MET A 426 -21.19 -2.49 -1.13
CA MET A 426 -21.52 -2.88 -2.50
C MET A 426 -21.85 -1.65 -3.36
N VAL A 427 -22.63 -0.72 -2.81
CA VAL A 427 -23.01 0.53 -3.47
C VAL A 427 -21.80 1.42 -3.77
N TYR A 428 -20.87 1.55 -2.81
CA TYR A 428 -19.66 2.35 -2.96
C TYR A 428 -18.68 1.73 -3.96
N ALA A 429 -18.43 0.42 -3.88
CA ALA A 429 -17.55 -0.28 -4.81
C ALA A 429 -18.06 -0.21 -6.26
N LEU A 430 -19.37 -0.39 -6.45
CA LEU A 430 -20.01 -0.28 -7.76
C LEU A 430 -20.04 1.17 -8.27
N PHE A 431 -20.22 2.16 -7.39
CA PHE A 431 -20.17 3.58 -7.74
C PHE A 431 -18.76 4.04 -8.15
N VAL A 432 -17.71 3.54 -7.51
CA VAL A 432 -16.31 3.77 -7.91
C VAL A 432 -16.04 3.18 -9.30
N ARG A 433 -16.52 1.96 -9.59
CA ARG A 433 -16.42 1.33 -10.92
C ARG A 433 -17.20 2.12 -12.00
N LEU A 434 -18.38 2.64 -11.65
CA LEU A 434 -19.18 3.48 -12.55
C LEU A 434 -18.52 4.84 -12.83
N LEU A 435 -17.99 5.51 -11.80
CA LEU A 435 -17.22 6.74 -11.95
C LEU A 435 -15.97 6.52 -12.81
N TRP A 436 -15.31 5.37 -12.70
CA TRP A 436 -14.17 4.96 -13.52
C TRP A 436 -14.54 4.82 -15.02
N LEU A 437 -15.62 4.10 -15.35
CA LEU A 437 -16.14 3.98 -16.73
C LEU A 437 -16.53 5.35 -17.32
N LEU A 438 -17.19 6.19 -16.52
CA LEU A 438 -17.63 7.52 -16.93
C LEU A 438 -16.44 8.49 -17.14
N ARG A 439 -15.38 8.38 -16.34
CA ARG A 439 -14.16 9.21 -16.48
C ARG A 439 -13.41 8.89 -17.76
N GLY A 440 -13.31 7.62 -18.15
CA GLY A 440 -12.75 7.20 -19.44
C GLY A 440 -13.54 7.76 -20.64
N VAL A 441 -14.87 7.76 -20.56
CA VAL A 441 -15.75 8.32 -21.61
C VAL A 441 -15.66 9.85 -21.69
N MET A 442 -15.53 10.55 -20.56
CA MET A 442 -15.35 12.01 -20.54
C MET A 442 -14.00 12.44 -21.15
N HIS A 443 -12.94 11.67 -20.95
CA HIS A 443 -11.64 11.92 -21.58
C HIS A 443 -11.65 11.67 -23.10
N LEU A 444 -12.41 10.69 -23.59
CA LEU A 444 -12.61 10.45 -25.03
C LEU A 444 -13.41 11.55 -25.74
N ARG A 445 -14.38 12.19 -25.05
CA ARG A 445 -15.10 13.36 -25.59
C ARG A 445 -14.18 14.58 -25.76
N LYS A 446 -13.19 14.75 -24.88
CA LYS A 446 -12.16 15.80 -24.98
C LYS A 446 -11.14 15.55 -26.10
N ALA A 447 -10.85 14.28 -26.39
CA ALA A 447 -9.88 13.85 -27.40
C ALA A 447 -10.31 14.10 -28.85
N LYS A 448 -11.62 14.22 -29.11
CA LYS A 448 -12.16 14.41 -30.47
C LYS A 448 -11.85 15.80 -31.08
N GLY A 449 -11.16 16.69 -30.36
CA GLY A 449 -10.91 18.07 -30.76
C GLY A 449 -9.46 18.58 -30.76
N GLU A 450 -8.47 17.85 -30.22
CA GLU A 450 -7.11 18.38 -30.04
C GLU A 450 -6.00 17.34 -30.30
N GLY A 451 -4.84 17.80 -30.78
CA GLY A 451 -3.82 17.04 -31.52
C GLY A 451 -2.96 15.99 -30.79
N VAL A 452 -1.93 15.53 -31.52
CA VAL A 452 -1.15 14.28 -31.36
C VAL A 452 -0.61 14.01 -29.95
N GLU A 453 -0.17 15.03 -29.20
CA GLU A 453 0.37 14.87 -27.83
C GLU A 453 -0.67 14.39 -26.81
N ASN A 454 -1.96 14.75 -26.97
CA ASN A 454 -3.01 14.28 -26.08
C ASN A 454 -3.40 12.82 -26.37
N GLY A 455 -3.14 12.31 -27.59
CA GLY A 455 -3.40 10.92 -27.96
C GLY A 455 -2.50 9.94 -27.20
N GLU A 456 -1.21 10.26 -27.04
CA GLU A 456 -0.28 9.47 -26.23
C GLU A 456 -0.60 9.57 -24.73
N ARG A 457 -0.92 10.77 -24.24
CA ARG A 457 -1.34 10.98 -22.84
C ARG A 457 -2.63 10.22 -22.49
N ILE A 458 -3.57 10.11 -23.43
CA ILE A 458 -4.80 9.32 -23.28
C ILE A 458 -4.50 7.82 -23.32
N ARG A 459 -3.59 7.37 -24.20
CA ARG A 459 -3.11 5.97 -24.20
C ARG A 459 -2.43 5.65 -22.88
N ASP A 460 -1.61 6.54 -22.33
CA ASP A 460 -0.95 6.35 -21.03
C ASP A 460 -1.97 6.33 -19.89
N ILE A 461 -2.93 7.25 -19.86
CA ILE A 461 -3.99 7.28 -18.83
C ILE A 461 -4.84 6.01 -18.90
N LEU A 462 -5.18 5.52 -20.10
CA LEU A 462 -5.98 4.31 -20.29
C LEU A 462 -5.17 3.03 -20.07
N ALA A 463 -3.88 3.02 -20.41
CA ALA A 463 -2.94 1.95 -20.09
C ALA A 463 -2.70 1.87 -18.58
N HIS A 464 -2.50 3.01 -17.90
CA HIS A 464 -2.49 3.07 -16.44
C HIS A 464 -3.82 2.64 -15.85
N ALA A 465 -4.95 3.01 -16.45
CA ALA A 465 -6.27 2.55 -16.00
C ALA A 465 -6.44 1.04 -16.15
N LEU A 466 -5.99 0.43 -17.25
CA LEU A 466 -5.94 -1.03 -17.44
C LEU A 466 -4.97 -1.71 -16.45
N LEU A 467 -3.84 -1.07 -16.13
CA LEU A 467 -2.89 -1.55 -15.12
C LEU A 467 -3.46 -1.48 -13.69
N VAL A 468 -4.32 -0.49 -13.42
CA VAL A 468 -5.04 -0.31 -12.14
C VAL A 468 -6.26 -1.24 -12.04
N SER A 469 -6.90 -1.58 -13.15
CA SER A 469 -7.96 -2.59 -13.26
C SER A 469 -7.43 -4.02 -13.45
N MET A 470 -6.10 -4.22 -13.49
CA MET A 470 -5.57 -5.56 -13.36
C MET A 470 -5.83 -6.03 -11.92
N PRO A 471 -6.22 -7.30 -11.70
CA PRO A 471 -6.43 -7.83 -10.35
C PRO A 471 -5.23 -7.44 -9.51
N SER A 472 -5.44 -6.86 -8.32
CA SER A 472 -4.34 -6.45 -7.42
C SER A 472 -3.35 -7.60 -7.23
N LYS A 473 -2.05 -7.31 -7.06
CA LYS A 473 -1.01 -8.30 -6.75
C LYS A 473 -1.55 -9.36 -5.77
N VAL A 474 -1.69 -10.60 -6.24
CA VAL A 474 -1.36 -11.76 -5.44
C VAL A 474 0.03 -12.11 -5.95
N ASP A 475 1.05 -11.88 -5.13
CA ASP A 475 2.41 -12.21 -5.51
C ASP A 475 2.50 -13.72 -5.82
N ASP A 476 3.10 -14.04 -6.95
CA ASP A 476 3.45 -15.39 -7.39
C ASP A 476 4.09 -16.17 -6.23
N PRO A 477 3.48 -17.25 -5.69
CA PRO A 477 4.19 -18.19 -4.84
C PRO A 477 5.13 -18.96 -5.77
N ARG A 478 6.31 -18.37 -6.01
CA ARG A 478 7.41 -19.09 -6.66
C ARG A 478 7.76 -20.31 -5.85
N PRO A 479 8.24 -21.36 -6.53
CA PRO A 479 8.39 -22.68 -5.94
C PRO A 479 9.25 -22.57 -4.70
N VAL A 480 8.63 -22.78 -3.54
CA VAL A 480 9.33 -23.39 -2.42
C VAL A 480 9.79 -24.71 -2.99
N HIS A 481 11.05 -24.76 -3.45
CA HIS A 481 11.79 -25.99 -3.40
C HIS A 481 11.44 -26.60 -2.05
N SER A 482 10.84 -27.77 -2.10
CA SER A 482 10.61 -28.63 -0.95
C SER A 482 11.96 -28.87 -0.27
N MET A 483 12.39 -27.91 0.53
CA MET A 483 12.82 -28.26 1.85
C MET A 483 11.52 -28.43 2.62
N VAL A 484 11.11 -29.70 2.77
CA VAL A 484 10.58 -30.13 4.07
C VAL A 484 11.72 -29.87 5.08
N GLY A 485 11.95 -28.59 5.35
CA GLY A 485 12.98 -28.09 6.21
C GLY A 485 12.28 -27.90 7.54
N VAL A 486 12.72 -28.67 8.53
CA VAL A 486 12.35 -28.57 9.93
C VAL A 486 12.00 -27.12 10.29
N SER A 487 10.80 -26.88 10.84
CA SER A 487 10.44 -25.57 11.39
C SER A 487 11.58 -25.09 12.29
N PRO A 488 12.21 -23.94 11.99
CA PRO A 488 13.46 -23.58 12.64
C PRO A 488 13.25 -23.46 14.14
N ASP A 489 14.22 -23.95 14.91
CA ASP A 489 14.26 -23.78 16.35
C ASP A 489 14.74 -22.36 16.67
N ALA A 490 13.93 -21.59 17.38
CA ALA A 490 14.26 -20.23 17.77
C ALA A 490 15.05 -20.16 19.10
N GLY A 491 15.26 -21.29 19.79
CA GLY A 491 15.88 -21.35 21.12
C GLY A 491 17.21 -20.59 21.25
N PRO A 492 18.20 -20.77 20.34
CA PRO A 492 19.46 -20.02 20.41
C PRO A 492 19.28 -18.49 20.26
N ALA A 493 18.46 -18.07 19.29
CA ALA A 493 18.19 -16.66 19.03
C ALA A 493 17.40 -15.99 20.17
N LEU A 494 16.47 -16.72 20.78
CA LEU A 494 15.74 -16.26 21.96
C LEU A 494 16.69 -16.05 23.13
N ARG A 495 17.67 -16.94 23.36
CA ARG A 495 18.65 -16.76 24.45
C ARG A 495 19.49 -15.50 24.28
N SER A 496 20.02 -15.23 23.09
CA SER A 496 20.79 -14.02 22.82
C SER A 496 19.92 -12.76 22.89
N ALA A 497 18.73 -12.77 22.31
CA ALA A 497 17.79 -11.65 22.36
C ALA A 497 17.33 -11.32 23.79
N SER A 498 17.02 -12.33 24.61
CA SER A 498 16.69 -12.14 26.02
C SER A 498 17.88 -11.57 26.79
N ALA A 499 19.07 -12.14 26.64
CA ALA A 499 20.27 -11.63 27.29
C ALA A 499 20.55 -10.16 26.90
N ARG A 500 20.31 -9.78 25.65
CA ARG A 500 20.43 -8.40 25.19
C ARG A 500 19.38 -7.49 25.82
N LEU A 501 18.11 -7.87 25.82
CA LEU A 501 17.04 -7.06 26.42
C LEU A 501 17.24 -6.92 27.94
N LEU A 502 17.69 -7.95 28.64
CA LEU A 502 18.03 -7.88 30.07
C LEU A 502 19.14 -6.87 30.36
N LYS A 503 20.16 -6.78 29.49
CA LYS A 503 21.23 -5.77 29.63
C LYS A 503 20.77 -4.34 29.40
N LEU A 504 19.63 -4.15 28.71
CA LEU A 504 19.04 -2.84 28.45
C LEU A 504 18.09 -2.39 29.57
N GLN A 505 17.83 -3.22 30.58
CA GLN A 505 17.02 -2.83 31.73
C GLN A 505 17.80 -1.84 32.59
N GLY A 506 17.19 -0.70 32.90
CA GLY A 506 17.72 0.29 33.83
C GLY A 506 17.71 -0.21 35.28
N GLU A 507 18.50 0.46 36.14
CA GLU A 507 18.57 0.14 37.57
C GLU A 507 17.22 0.34 38.29
N ASP A 508 16.38 1.24 37.78
CA ASP A 508 15.01 1.48 38.24
C ASP A 508 14.02 0.40 37.79
N GLY A 509 14.46 -0.54 36.94
CA GLY A 509 13.65 -1.62 36.39
C GLY A 509 12.99 -1.30 35.05
N ALA A 510 13.13 -0.08 34.52
CA ALA A 510 12.53 0.32 33.25
C ALA A 510 13.33 -0.18 32.05
N TRP A 511 12.65 -0.27 30.90
CA TRP A 511 13.30 -0.23 29.59
C TRP A 511 12.94 1.08 28.92
N GLU A 512 13.93 1.73 28.31
CA GLU A 512 13.71 2.93 27.51
C GLU A 512 14.72 3.01 26.36
N GLY A 513 14.21 3.20 25.15
CA GLY A 513 15.01 3.54 23.98
C GLY A 513 14.87 5.02 23.63
N GLU A 514 15.83 5.54 22.86
CA GLU A 514 15.62 6.84 22.23
C GLU A 514 14.41 6.77 21.29
N MET A 515 13.53 7.78 21.38
CA MET A 515 12.52 8.03 20.36
C MET A 515 13.06 9.13 19.43
N VAL A 516 13.62 8.70 18.31
CA VAL A 516 14.27 9.59 17.35
C VAL A 516 13.21 10.19 16.44
N TRP A 517 13.26 11.52 16.25
CA TRP A 517 12.38 12.23 15.33
C TRP A 517 13.16 13.09 14.33
N CYS A 518 13.39 14.37 14.65
CA CYS A 518 14.04 15.31 13.73
C CYS A 518 14.83 16.38 14.48
N PRO A 519 15.85 16.99 13.85
CA PRO A 519 16.74 17.96 14.48
C PRO A 519 16.09 19.34 14.74
N MET A 520 14.85 19.55 14.27
CA MET A 520 14.07 20.75 14.55
C MET A 520 13.99 21.07 16.04
N LEU A 521 13.77 20.05 16.88
CA LEU A 521 13.65 20.25 18.34
C LEU A 521 14.96 20.71 18.96
N THR A 522 16.07 20.11 18.55
CA THR A 522 17.40 20.54 18.98
C THR A 522 17.70 21.96 18.51
N ALA A 523 17.31 22.32 17.29
CA ALA A 523 17.42 23.69 16.81
C ALA A 523 16.59 24.65 17.67
N GLN A 524 15.31 24.36 17.93
CA GLN A 524 14.44 25.17 18.78
C GLN A 524 14.98 25.35 20.21
N TYR A 525 15.62 24.32 20.76
CA TYR A 525 16.33 24.42 22.04
C TYR A 525 17.43 25.49 22.00
N VAL A 526 18.26 25.50 20.95
CA VAL A 526 19.27 26.55 20.74
C VAL A 526 18.62 27.92 20.60
N LEU A 527 17.55 28.02 19.79
CA LEU A 527 16.86 29.30 19.55
C LEU A 527 16.27 29.86 20.86
N LEU A 528 15.64 29.00 21.67
CA LEU A 528 15.12 29.35 22.99
C LEU A 528 16.21 29.95 23.88
N HIS A 529 17.35 29.26 24.00
CA HIS A 529 18.50 29.71 24.79
C HIS A 529 19.05 31.05 24.29
N TYR A 530 19.19 31.22 22.98
CA TYR A 530 19.63 32.47 22.38
C TYR A 530 18.66 33.63 22.66
N ILE A 531 17.35 33.42 22.47
CA ILE A 531 16.32 34.43 22.73
C ILE A 531 16.36 34.90 24.18
N MET A 532 16.61 33.99 25.13
CA MET A 532 16.72 34.32 26.55
C MET A 532 18.05 34.96 26.95
N GLY A 533 19.00 35.12 26.01
CA GLY A 533 20.36 35.61 26.30
C GLY A 533 21.18 34.65 27.15
N ARG A 534 20.95 33.33 27.03
CA ARG A 534 21.59 32.29 27.84
C ARG A 534 22.43 31.36 26.96
N PRO A 535 23.76 31.59 26.83
CA PRO A 535 24.60 30.74 26.00
C PRO A 535 24.61 29.30 26.52
N LEU A 536 24.74 28.34 25.60
CA LEU A 536 24.94 26.94 25.96
C LEU A 536 26.37 26.73 26.48
N GLU A 537 26.50 25.89 27.50
CA GLU A 537 27.82 25.46 28.00
C GLU A 537 28.66 24.84 26.86
N PRO A 538 29.99 25.04 26.83
CA PRO A 538 30.85 24.59 25.73
C PRO A 538 30.70 23.09 25.39
N GLY A 539 30.55 22.24 26.41
CA GLY A 539 30.31 20.81 26.21
C GLY A 539 28.98 20.51 25.53
N ARG A 540 27.89 21.15 26.01
CA ARG A 540 26.55 21.04 25.40
C ARG A 540 26.54 21.58 23.98
N ARG A 541 27.18 22.72 23.73
CA ARG A 541 27.34 23.31 22.38
C ARG A 541 27.97 22.32 21.41
N ARG A 542 29.11 21.70 21.77
CA ARG A 542 29.78 20.69 20.92
C ARG A 542 28.87 19.51 20.61
N ARG A 543 28.16 19.00 21.61
CA ARG A 543 27.25 17.86 21.44
C ARG A 543 26.01 18.19 20.62
N VAL A 544 25.48 19.41 20.71
CA VAL A 544 24.40 19.87 19.82
C VAL A 544 24.89 19.95 18.37
N LEU A 545 26.07 20.51 18.11
CA LEU A 545 26.63 20.56 16.76
C LEU A 545 26.86 19.15 16.19
N ARG A 546 27.36 18.22 17.01
CA ARG A 546 27.49 16.81 16.64
C ARG A 546 26.14 16.17 16.26
N SER A 547 25.05 16.57 16.91
CA SER A 547 23.72 16.07 16.55
C SER A 547 23.22 16.60 15.20
N PHE A 548 23.57 17.83 14.83
CA PHE A 548 23.26 18.36 13.50
C PHE A 548 24.05 17.65 12.41
N GLU A 549 25.32 17.35 12.68
CA GLU A 549 26.15 16.53 11.80
C GLU A 549 25.57 15.11 11.65
N SER A 550 25.18 14.46 12.74
CA SER A 550 24.67 13.07 12.72
C SER A 550 23.27 12.93 12.09
N THR A 551 22.51 14.02 11.98
CA THR A 551 21.15 14.02 11.40
C THR A 551 21.11 14.63 9.99
N ARG A 552 22.27 14.96 9.44
CA ARG A 552 22.42 15.60 8.14
C ARG A 552 22.14 14.60 7.01
N LEU A 553 21.28 14.98 6.07
CA LEU A 553 20.91 14.15 4.93
C LEU A 553 22.00 14.14 3.84
N GLU A 554 21.88 13.20 2.91
CA GLU A 554 22.63 13.20 1.67
C GLU A 554 22.32 14.49 0.88
N GLY A 555 23.36 15.27 0.56
CA GLY A 555 23.23 16.63 0.02
C GLY A 555 23.39 17.76 1.06
N GLY A 556 23.56 17.41 2.33
CA GLY A 556 23.99 18.34 3.37
C GLY A 556 22.87 19.19 4.00
N LEU A 557 21.61 18.73 3.90
CA LEU A 557 20.39 19.41 4.35
C LEU A 557 19.69 18.66 5.50
N TRP A 558 18.54 19.16 5.96
CA TRP A 558 17.72 18.53 7.01
C TRP A 558 16.22 18.51 6.69
N SER A 559 15.51 17.55 7.27
CA SER A 559 14.09 17.33 7.03
C SER A 559 13.39 16.77 8.28
N LEU A 560 12.07 16.62 8.23
CA LEU A 560 11.27 16.00 9.30
C LEU A 560 11.56 14.50 9.46
N HIS A 561 12.18 13.88 8.46
CA HIS A 561 12.63 12.49 8.43
C HIS A 561 13.73 12.29 7.38
N GLU A 562 14.36 11.11 7.32
CA GLU A 562 15.51 10.86 6.43
C GLU A 562 15.18 10.78 4.93
N HIS A 563 13.90 10.64 4.56
CA HIS A 563 13.48 10.57 3.17
C HIS A 563 13.29 11.94 2.49
N PRO A 564 13.60 12.07 1.19
CA PRO A 564 13.42 13.31 0.42
C PRO A 564 11.94 13.63 0.12
N PRO A 565 11.62 14.89 -0.23
CA PRO A 565 12.51 16.05 -0.34
C PRO A 565 12.88 16.66 1.03
N PRO A 566 13.96 17.46 1.11
CA PRO A 566 14.30 18.21 2.31
C PRO A 566 13.23 19.27 2.63
N ASN A 567 13.05 19.57 3.92
CA ASN A 567 12.12 20.61 4.36
C ASN A 567 12.83 21.96 4.49
N LEU A 568 12.22 23.01 3.90
CA LEU A 568 12.69 24.39 4.08
C LEU A 568 12.66 24.76 5.55
N PHE A 569 11.57 24.42 6.26
CA PHE A 569 11.44 24.66 7.69
C PHE A 569 12.58 24.10 8.54
N VAL A 570 12.85 22.80 8.45
CA VAL A 570 13.84 22.14 9.31
C VAL A 570 15.25 22.60 8.97
N THR A 571 15.58 22.68 7.66
CA THR A 571 16.88 23.16 7.20
C THR A 571 17.14 24.59 7.66
N THR A 572 16.18 25.51 7.55
CA THR A 572 16.36 26.90 8.03
C THR A 572 16.61 26.95 9.54
N LEU A 573 15.85 26.20 10.35
CA LEU A 573 16.05 26.24 11.80
C LEU A 573 17.41 25.68 12.22
N VAL A 574 17.87 24.58 11.61
CA VAL A 574 19.19 24.01 11.90
C VAL A 574 20.31 24.95 11.45
N TYR A 575 20.19 25.54 10.24
CA TYR A 575 21.15 26.53 9.73
C TYR A 575 21.29 27.72 10.70
N VAL A 576 20.17 28.32 11.09
CA VAL A 576 20.15 29.44 12.03
C VAL A 576 20.72 29.03 13.38
N ALA A 577 20.32 27.87 13.93
CA ALA A 577 20.85 27.39 15.20
C ALA A 577 22.37 27.19 15.16
N ALA A 578 22.92 26.60 14.10
CA ALA A 578 24.36 26.41 13.93
C ALA A 578 25.11 27.76 13.86
N ARG A 579 24.60 28.74 13.09
CA ARG A 579 25.16 30.10 13.04
C ARG A 579 25.14 30.79 14.41
N LEU A 580 24.06 30.64 15.18
CA LEU A 580 23.97 31.17 16.55
C LEU A 580 24.92 30.45 17.54
N LEU A 581 25.28 29.20 17.25
CA LEU A 581 26.34 28.46 17.93
C LEU A 581 27.73 28.75 17.35
N GLY A 582 27.91 29.80 16.55
CA GLY A 582 29.21 30.27 16.07
C GLY A 582 29.87 29.38 15.02
N VAL A 583 29.10 28.58 14.28
CA VAL A 583 29.57 27.96 13.03
C VAL A 583 29.61 29.03 11.96
N GLU A 584 30.69 29.14 11.18
CA GLU A 584 30.80 30.14 10.11
C GLU A 584 29.94 29.79 8.88
N ARG A 585 29.50 30.80 8.12
CA ARG A 585 28.56 30.59 6.99
C ARG A 585 29.11 29.66 5.90
N ASP A 586 30.43 29.65 5.73
CA ASP A 586 31.16 28.86 4.73
C ASP A 586 31.66 27.52 5.32
N ASP A 587 31.25 27.17 6.54
CA ASP A 587 31.61 25.90 7.17
C ASP A 587 30.95 24.73 6.42
N PRO A 588 31.70 23.66 6.10
CA PRO A 588 31.17 22.50 5.38
C PRO A 588 29.95 21.86 6.01
N LEU A 589 29.71 22.04 7.32
CA LEU A 589 28.51 21.57 8.02
C LEU A 589 27.23 22.23 7.47
N ILE A 590 27.27 23.53 7.14
CA ILE A 590 26.05 24.31 6.83
C ILE A 590 26.08 25.00 5.46
N GLU A 591 27.21 25.02 4.77
CA GLU A 591 27.34 25.67 3.45
C GLU A 591 26.28 25.18 2.44
N PRO A 592 26.03 23.86 2.23
CA PRO A 592 24.97 23.40 1.32
C PRO A 592 23.56 23.87 1.72
N ALA A 593 23.29 23.99 3.02
CA ALA A 593 22.03 24.55 3.51
C ALA A 593 21.93 26.03 3.18
N GLY A 594 23.01 26.81 3.34
CA GLY A 594 23.05 28.21 2.89
C GLY A 594 22.70 28.35 1.41
N GLN A 595 23.30 27.53 0.54
CA GLN A 595 23.01 27.52 -0.90
C GLN A 595 21.54 27.15 -1.19
N PHE A 596 21.01 26.13 -0.52
CA PHE A 596 19.61 25.74 -0.66
C PHE A 596 18.64 26.86 -0.25
N LEU A 597 18.91 27.57 0.85
CA LEU A 597 18.07 28.68 1.33
C LEU A 597 18.07 29.88 0.37
N GLN A 598 19.19 30.11 -0.33
CA GLN A 598 19.32 31.13 -1.37
C GLN A 598 18.48 30.81 -2.60
N ILE A 599 18.43 29.54 -3.00
CA ILE A 599 17.69 29.07 -4.18
C ILE A 599 16.18 29.05 -3.90
N GLU A 600 15.77 28.45 -2.79
CA GLU A 600 14.34 28.24 -2.48
C GLU A 600 13.66 29.50 -1.92
N GLY A 601 14.42 30.35 -1.22
CA GLY A 601 13.92 31.56 -0.59
C GLY A 601 13.14 31.29 0.72
N VAL A 602 13.55 31.95 1.79
CA VAL A 602 12.99 31.73 3.15
C VAL A 602 11.60 32.37 3.35
N LEU A 603 11.15 33.22 2.42
CA LEU A 603 9.84 33.88 2.53
C LEU A 603 8.67 32.88 2.60
N GLY A 604 8.81 31.73 1.93
CA GLY A 604 7.83 30.64 1.85
C GLY A 604 7.89 29.63 2.99
N ILE A 605 8.67 29.86 4.05
CA ILE A 605 8.77 28.94 5.18
C ILE A 605 7.39 28.73 5.87
N PRO A 606 7.05 27.51 6.33
CA PRO A 606 5.85 27.25 7.13
C PRO A 606 5.66 28.19 8.33
N SER A 607 4.42 28.36 8.77
CA SER A 607 3.97 29.28 9.82
C SER A 607 4.73 29.14 11.14
N TRP A 608 5.08 27.93 11.55
CA TRP A 608 5.90 27.69 12.74
C TRP A 608 7.33 28.22 12.56
N GLY A 609 7.89 28.11 11.35
CA GLY A 609 9.16 28.72 10.99
C GLY A 609 9.10 30.24 11.00
N LYS A 610 8.06 30.83 10.40
CA LYS A 610 7.82 32.27 10.43
C LYS A 610 7.76 32.79 11.88
N PHE A 611 7.11 32.05 12.77
CA PHE A 611 6.99 32.41 14.19
C PHE A 611 8.35 32.41 14.92
N TRP A 612 9.14 31.33 14.78
CA TRP A 612 10.47 31.25 15.40
C TRP A 612 11.47 32.27 14.83
N LEU A 613 11.48 32.45 13.51
CA LEU A 613 12.34 33.46 12.88
C LEU A 613 11.92 34.89 13.26
N ALA A 614 10.61 35.15 13.44
CA ALA A 614 10.14 36.45 13.89
C ALA A 614 10.64 36.79 15.31
N LEU A 615 10.65 35.81 16.22
CA LEU A 615 11.21 35.98 17.57
C LEU A 615 12.70 36.32 17.55
N LEU A 616 13.46 35.77 16.60
CA LEU A 616 14.89 36.05 16.41
C LEU A 616 15.17 37.33 15.60
N ASN A 617 14.14 38.07 15.21
CA ASN A 617 14.27 39.23 14.35
C ASN A 617 14.80 38.89 12.93
N LEU A 618 14.64 37.65 12.48
CA LEU A 618 14.98 37.15 11.14
C LEU A 618 13.77 37.07 10.20
N TYR A 619 12.59 37.44 10.68
CA TYR A 619 11.37 37.56 9.88
C TYR A 619 10.50 38.67 10.49
N ASP A 620 9.80 39.46 9.68
CA ASP A 620 8.92 40.51 10.20
C ASP A 620 7.57 39.93 10.63
N TRP A 621 7.07 40.34 11.80
CA TRP A 621 5.77 39.91 12.32
C TRP A 621 4.59 40.23 11.40
N ARG A 622 4.72 41.19 10.46
CA ARG A 622 3.74 41.45 9.42
C ARG A 622 3.50 40.21 8.54
N GLY A 623 4.48 39.34 8.36
CA GLY A 623 4.33 38.10 7.61
C GLY A 623 3.88 36.90 8.45
N VAL A 624 3.56 37.06 9.73
CA VAL A 624 3.02 35.99 10.59
C VAL A 624 1.51 36.11 10.68
N ASN A 625 0.78 35.01 10.46
CA ASN A 625 -0.67 34.97 10.64
C ASN A 625 -1.08 35.28 12.09
N ALA A 626 -2.23 35.94 12.26
CA ALA A 626 -2.68 36.37 13.57
C ALA A 626 -3.13 35.22 14.47
N ILE A 627 -2.57 35.15 15.68
CA ILE A 627 -2.90 34.14 16.70
C ILE A 627 -3.60 34.85 17.86
N LEU A 628 -4.92 34.65 17.97
CA LEU A 628 -5.76 35.44 18.86
C LEU A 628 -5.88 34.81 20.27
N PRO A 629 -5.39 35.47 21.34
CA PRO A 629 -5.65 35.04 22.72
C PRO A 629 -7.15 34.97 23.06
N GLU A 630 -7.95 35.81 22.42
CA GLU A 630 -9.37 35.96 22.69
C GLU A 630 -10.18 34.68 22.37
N LEU A 631 -9.66 33.75 21.56
CA LEU A 631 -10.31 32.46 21.28
C LEU A 631 -10.54 31.62 22.55
N TRP A 632 -9.66 31.72 23.55
CA TRP A 632 -9.78 31.03 24.85
C TRP A 632 -10.86 31.65 25.77
N ARG A 633 -11.51 32.73 25.34
CA ARG A 633 -12.65 33.35 26.04
C ARG A 633 -13.99 33.07 25.39
N LEU A 634 -14.01 32.38 24.25
CA LEU A 634 -15.26 31.94 23.64
C LEU A 634 -16.02 31.00 24.60
N PRO A 635 -17.36 30.96 24.55
CA PRO A 635 -18.12 29.95 25.28
C PRO A 635 -17.69 28.52 24.88
N ARG A 636 -17.45 27.66 25.87
CA ARG A 636 -16.94 26.28 25.67
C ARG A 636 -17.82 25.40 24.78
N TRP A 637 -19.12 25.70 24.69
CA TRP A 637 -20.07 24.97 23.84
C TRP A 637 -19.92 25.27 22.34
N ILE A 638 -19.17 26.32 21.97
CA ILE A 638 -18.84 26.60 20.56
C ILE A 638 -17.82 25.55 20.09
N PRO A 639 -18.06 24.84 18.97
CA PRO A 639 -17.13 23.81 18.49
C PRO A 639 -15.70 24.32 18.28
N LEU A 640 -15.56 25.58 17.85
CA LEU A 640 -14.27 26.25 17.63
C LEU A 640 -13.46 26.54 18.90
N HIS A 641 -14.07 26.46 20.08
CA HIS A 641 -13.38 26.77 21.33
C HIS A 641 -12.15 25.84 21.51
N PRO A 642 -10.97 26.37 21.87
CA PRO A 642 -9.73 25.59 21.93
C PRO A 642 -9.76 24.36 22.83
N SER A 643 -10.65 24.29 23.83
CA SER A 643 -10.83 23.07 24.66
C SER A 643 -11.22 21.83 23.86
N ASN A 644 -11.79 22.02 22.65
CA ASN A 644 -12.22 20.95 21.76
C ASN A 644 -11.12 20.49 20.81
N TRP A 645 -9.98 21.20 20.77
CA TRP A 645 -8.85 20.82 19.95
C TRP A 645 -8.08 19.67 20.60
N TYR A 646 -7.41 18.88 19.78
CA TYR A 646 -6.44 17.88 20.22
C TYR A 646 -5.41 18.51 21.18
N CYS A 647 -5.02 17.78 22.23
CA CYS A 647 -4.28 18.34 23.37
C CYS A 647 -2.93 18.96 22.96
N HIS A 648 -2.15 18.31 22.09
CA HIS A 648 -0.88 18.84 21.58
C HIS A 648 -1.08 20.17 20.86
N THR A 649 -1.99 20.22 19.88
CA THR A 649 -2.33 21.45 19.13
C THR A 649 -2.84 22.56 20.05
N ARG A 650 -3.73 22.21 20.99
CA ARG A 650 -4.27 23.14 21.99
C ARG A 650 -3.16 23.80 22.80
N LEU A 651 -2.19 23.03 23.31
CA LEU A 651 -1.13 23.54 24.18
C LEU A 651 -0.09 24.37 23.41
N ILE A 652 0.28 23.95 22.20
CA ILE A 652 1.20 24.71 21.34
C ILE A 652 0.60 26.08 21.00
N TYR A 653 -0.64 26.11 20.49
CA TYR A 653 -1.28 27.36 20.12
C TYR A 653 -1.67 28.22 21.33
N MET A 654 -1.89 27.64 22.50
CA MET A 654 -2.06 28.38 23.76
C MET A 654 -0.82 29.21 24.08
N ALA A 655 0.37 28.62 23.99
CA ALA A 655 1.63 29.31 24.23
C ALA A 655 1.93 30.35 23.14
N MET A 656 1.73 29.99 21.87
CA MET A 656 1.88 30.95 20.76
C MET A 656 0.92 32.13 20.88
N ALA A 657 -0.33 31.92 21.31
CA ALA A 657 -1.29 33.00 21.56
C ALA A 657 -0.86 33.88 22.74
N ALA A 658 -0.20 33.34 23.77
CA ALA A 658 0.35 34.14 24.86
C ALA A 658 1.57 34.99 24.43
N ILE A 659 2.33 34.52 23.44
CA ILE A 659 3.54 35.20 22.94
C ILE A 659 3.20 36.23 21.86
N TYR A 660 2.40 35.85 20.87
CA TYR A 660 2.14 36.60 19.64
C TYR A 660 1.85 38.08 19.90
N PRO A 661 0.92 38.50 20.79
CA PRO A 661 0.59 39.91 21.02
C PRO A 661 1.75 40.83 21.36
N ARG A 662 2.83 40.28 21.94
CA ARG A 662 4.02 41.06 22.31
C ARG A 662 4.86 41.45 21.10
N ARG A 663 4.76 40.69 19.99
CA ARG A 663 5.57 40.88 18.78
C ARG A 663 7.06 41.03 19.11
N PHE A 664 7.53 40.25 20.08
CA PHE A 664 8.90 40.32 20.56
C PHE A 664 9.89 39.98 19.43
N GLN A 665 11.02 40.67 19.42
CA GLN A 665 12.14 40.38 18.53
C GLN A 665 13.44 40.57 19.31
N THR A 666 14.41 39.67 19.14
CA THR A 666 15.74 39.86 19.73
C THR A 666 16.46 41.07 19.14
N PRO A 667 17.41 41.69 19.87
CA PRO A 667 18.28 42.71 19.31
C PRO A 667 19.04 42.22 18.06
N VAL A 668 19.31 43.14 17.14
CA VAL A 668 20.11 42.85 15.93
C VAL A 668 21.58 42.83 16.31
N THR A 669 22.11 41.65 16.64
CA THR A 669 23.54 41.40 16.83
C THR A 669 24.26 41.28 15.48
N PRO A 670 25.61 41.29 15.43
CA PRO A 670 26.36 41.04 14.19
C PRO A 670 25.96 39.71 13.52
N THR A 671 25.75 38.65 14.29
CA THR A 671 25.28 37.36 13.77
C THR A 671 23.87 37.45 13.18
N ILE A 672 22.94 38.16 13.83
CA ILE A 672 21.58 38.36 13.29
C ILE A 672 21.59 39.22 12.03
N ALA A 673 22.44 40.25 11.96
CA ALA A 673 22.63 41.06 10.76
C ALA A 673 23.16 40.21 9.59
N SER A 674 24.20 39.41 9.83
CA SER A 674 24.75 38.45 8.86
C SER A 674 23.68 37.47 8.38
N LEU A 675 22.93 36.86 9.31
CA LEU A 675 21.84 35.94 8.96
C LEU A 675 20.75 36.60 8.11
N ARG A 676 20.44 37.89 8.32
CA ARG A 676 19.47 38.59 7.46
C ARG A 676 19.95 38.73 6.03
N GLU A 677 21.22 39.01 5.82
CA GLU A 677 21.84 39.07 4.48
C GLU A 677 21.88 37.67 3.84
N GLU A 678 22.22 36.65 4.63
CA GLU A 678 22.27 35.24 4.22
C GLU A 678 20.88 34.65 3.89
N LEU A 679 19.80 35.10 4.54
CA LEU A 679 18.45 34.58 4.31
C LEU A 679 17.64 35.44 3.31
N PHE A 680 18.01 36.71 3.15
CA PHE A 680 17.32 37.67 2.26
C PHE A 680 18.34 38.52 1.47
N PRO A 681 18.91 37.98 0.38
CA PRO A 681 19.94 38.64 -0.43
C PRO A 681 19.53 39.97 -1.03
N GLN A 682 18.23 40.14 -1.30
CA GLN A 682 17.63 41.39 -1.78
C GLN A 682 17.66 42.52 -0.72
N GLY A 683 18.14 42.22 0.49
CA GLY A 683 18.16 43.11 1.65
C GLY A 683 16.88 42.98 2.47
N PHE A 684 17.02 42.74 3.77
CA PHE A 684 15.89 42.52 4.69
C PHE A 684 14.84 43.64 4.67
N ALA A 685 15.27 44.89 4.53
CA ALA A 685 14.37 46.05 4.47
C ALA A 685 13.53 46.11 3.18
N ASN A 686 13.97 45.46 2.11
CA ASN A 686 13.29 45.45 0.81
C ASN A 686 12.27 44.31 0.67
N VAL A 687 12.16 43.42 1.65
CA VAL A 687 11.24 42.28 1.63
C VAL A 687 9.84 42.70 2.04
N ASP A 688 8.84 42.44 1.18
CA ASP A 688 7.43 42.55 1.59
C ASP A 688 7.00 41.30 2.36
N PHE A 689 7.26 41.32 3.67
CA PHE A 689 6.82 40.26 4.57
C PHE A 689 5.29 40.12 4.63
N SER A 690 4.52 41.18 4.35
CA SER A 690 3.05 41.08 4.38
C SER A 690 2.53 40.17 3.27
N ALA A 691 3.15 40.22 2.08
CA ALA A 691 2.89 39.28 0.99
C ALA A 691 3.33 37.85 1.35
N GLY A 692 4.38 37.71 2.15
CA GLY A 692 4.88 36.44 2.67
C GLY A 692 3.91 35.67 3.58
N ARG A 693 2.87 36.32 4.12
CA ARG A 693 1.98 35.72 5.15
C ARG A 693 1.35 34.41 4.70
N ASN A 694 0.78 34.40 3.49
CA ASN A 694 0.13 33.22 2.90
C ASN A 694 1.02 32.54 1.84
N HIS A 695 2.24 33.05 1.61
CA HIS A 695 3.22 32.40 0.76
C HIS A 695 3.86 31.24 1.52
N LEU A 696 3.75 30.03 0.96
CA LEU A 696 4.21 28.79 1.56
C LEU A 696 4.85 27.93 0.47
N ARG A 697 5.96 27.25 0.79
CA ARG A 697 6.64 26.33 -0.11
C ARG A 697 5.81 25.05 -0.26
N ASP A 698 5.36 24.77 -1.47
CA ASP A 698 4.48 23.63 -1.77
C ASP A 698 5.02 22.27 -1.34
N ALA A 699 6.34 22.06 -1.41
CA ALA A 699 6.99 20.80 -1.02
C ALA A 699 6.97 20.53 0.49
N ASP A 700 6.73 21.55 1.33
CA ASP A 700 6.60 21.39 2.78
C ASP A 700 5.12 21.17 3.21
N LEU A 701 4.17 21.27 2.28
CA LEU A 701 2.74 21.25 2.60
C LEU A 701 2.12 19.86 2.49
N TYR A 702 1.68 19.34 3.63
CA TYR A 702 0.76 18.21 3.69
C TYR A 702 -0.70 18.68 3.80
N ALA A 703 -0.99 19.50 4.82
CA ALA A 703 -2.29 20.09 5.09
C ALA A 703 -2.34 21.54 4.58
N ARG A 704 -2.62 21.72 3.29
CA ARG A 704 -2.74 23.07 2.70
C ARG A 704 -3.85 23.87 3.41
N PRO A 705 -3.61 25.16 3.76
CA PRO A 705 -4.62 26.00 4.39
C PRO A 705 -5.93 26.03 3.59
N SER A 706 -7.01 25.57 4.22
CA SER A 706 -8.33 25.55 3.59
C SER A 706 -8.84 26.96 3.28
N THR A 707 -9.86 27.08 2.43
CA THR A 707 -10.53 28.37 2.18
C THR A 707 -11.08 28.99 3.46
N TRP A 708 -11.60 28.17 4.37
CA TRP A 708 -12.15 28.61 5.65
C TRP A 708 -11.08 29.07 6.63
N LEU A 709 -9.95 28.37 6.70
CA LEU A 709 -8.82 28.79 7.52
C LEU A 709 -8.25 30.12 7.01
N ARG A 710 -8.09 30.28 5.70
CA ARG A 710 -7.67 31.55 5.08
C ARG A 710 -8.64 32.69 5.39
N ALA A 711 -9.95 32.44 5.34
CA ALA A 711 -10.95 33.41 5.78
C ALA A 711 -10.81 33.74 7.28
N GLY A 712 -10.53 32.73 8.11
CA GLY A 712 -10.22 32.89 9.54
C GLY A 712 -8.98 33.76 9.78
N TYR A 713 -7.91 33.59 9.00
CA TYR A 713 -6.72 34.45 9.07
C TYR A 713 -7.03 35.89 8.66
N GLU A 714 -7.83 36.11 7.62
CA GLU A 714 -8.25 37.47 7.23
C GLU A 714 -9.12 38.13 8.31
N PHE A 715 -10.06 37.39 8.90
CA PHE A 715 -10.81 37.85 10.05
C PHE A 715 -9.89 38.22 11.21
N ALA A 716 -8.95 37.34 11.56
CA ALA A 716 -8.01 37.57 12.65
C ALA A 716 -7.13 38.80 12.38
N ARG A 717 -6.69 39.01 11.13
CA ARG A 717 -5.94 40.20 10.72
C ARG A 717 -6.74 41.49 10.87
N VAL A 718 -8.03 41.47 10.51
CA VAL A 718 -8.91 42.63 10.70
C VAL A 718 -9.15 42.86 12.19
N PHE A 719 -9.42 41.80 12.95
CA PHE A 719 -9.63 41.86 14.40
C PHE A 719 -8.40 42.42 15.14
N GLU A 720 -7.18 42.04 14.73
CA GLU A 720 -5.92 42.59 15.27
C GLU A 720 -5.80 44.12 15.12
N ARG A 721 -6.57 44.77 14.23
CA ARG A 721 -6.58 46.24 14.13
C ARG A 721 -7.52 46.91 15.14
N PHE A 722 -8.54 46.19 15.59
CA PHE A 722 -9.66 46.75 16.38
C PHE A 722 -9.84 46.11 17.76
N HIS A 723 -8.98 45.18 18.14
CA HIS A 723 -9.11 44.45 19.39
C HIS A 723 -9.13 45.37 20.63
N GLY A 724 -9.89 44.98 21.65
CA GLY A 724 -9.88 45.68 22.94
C GLY A 724 -8.58 45.44 23.69
N LYS A 725 -7.74 46.48 23.87
CA LYS A 725 -6.45 46.38 24.58
C LYS A 725 -6.59 45.78 26.00
N ARG A 726 -7.59 46.24 26.78
CA ARG A 726 -7.86 45.73 28.14
C ARG A 726 -8.29 44.26 28.14
N LEU A 727 -9.12 43.85 27.18
CA LEU A 727 -9.55 42.46 27.04
C LEU A 727 -8.36 41.57 26.72
N ARG A 728 -7.49 41.99 25.80
CA ARG A 728 -6.28 41.26 25.41
C ARG A 728 -5.35 40.98 26.58
N VAL A 729 -5.06 41.99 27.40
CA VAL A 729 -4.25 41.83 28.61
C VAL A 729 -4.86 40.77 29.54
N ARG A 730 -6.18 40.84 29.80
CA ARG A 730 -6.87 39.84 30.62
C ARG A 730 -6.82 38.43 30.02
N CYS A 731 -6.92 38.30 28.70
CA CYS A 731 -6.80 37.01 28.01
C CYS A 731 -5.39 36.46 28.18
N MET A 732 -4.36 37.27 27.92
CA MET A 732 -2.96 36.86 28.10
C MET A 732 -2.65 36.44 29.54
N GLU A 733 -3.15 37.17 30.54
CA GLU A 733 -3.00 36.77 31.94
C GLU A 733 -3.68 35.43 32.26
N ALA A 734 -4.84 35.17 31.67
CA ALA A 734 -5.51 33.88 31.80
C ALA A 734 -4.70 32.75 31.15
N LEU A 735 -4.16 32.98 29.95
CA LEU A 735 -3.28 32.01 29.27
C LEU A 735 -2.02 31.73 30.11
N ILE A 736 -1.38 32.76 30.67
CA ILE A 736 -0.20 32.59 31.53
C ILE A 736 -0.53 31.75 32.77
N ARG A 737 -1.68 32.00 33.43
CA ARG A 737 -2.10 31.15 34.56
C ARG A 737 -2.30 29.70 34.15
N GLN A 738 -2.85 29.46 32.95
CA GLN A 738 -3.05 28.12 32.41
C GLN A 738 -1.73 27.44 32.06
N ILE A 739 -0.76 28.17 31.48
CA ILE A 739 0.60 27.68 31.20
C ILE A 739 1.30 27.28 32.49
N LYS A 740 1.21 28.10 33.55
CA LYS A 740 1.78 27.75 34.86
C LYS A 740 1.17 26.50 35.45
N TRP A 741 -0.16 26.39 35.40
CA TRP A 741 -0.86 25.19 35.88
C TRP A 741 -0.42 23.94 35.10
N GLU A 742 -0.30 24.05 33.77
CA GLU A 742 0.18 22.96 32.91
C GLU A 742 1.59 22.53 33.31
N LEU A 743 2.53 23.47 33.48
CA LEU A 743 3.88 23.15 33.92
C LEU A 743 3.89 22.50 35.32
N GLN A 744 3.18 23.09 36.29
CA GLN A 744 3.15 22.59 37.67
C GLN A 744 2.58 21.16 37.79
N THR A 745 1.68 20.77 36.89
CA THR A 745 1.07 19.44 36.87
C THR A 745 1.82 18.41 36.01
N THR A 746 2.88 18.83 35.34
CA THR A 746 3.72 17.99 34.45
C THR A 746 5.19 18.02 34.87
N ASN A 747 5.46 18.24 36.16
CA ASN A 747 6.82 18.38 36.69
C ASN A 747 7.68 19.39 35.90
N HIS A 748 7.03 20.46 35.44
CA HIS A 748 7.57 21.55 34.62
C HIS A 748 8.13 21.15 33.26
N THR A 749 7.69 20.02 32.70
CA THR A 749 8.17 19.52 31.39
C THR A 749 7.18 19.76 30.23
N SER A 750 5.90 19.98 30.54
CA SER A 750 4.78 20.02 29.57
C SER A 750 4.55 18.68 28.85
N ILE A 751 3.55 18.62 27.96
CA ILE A 751 3.21 17.39 27.19
C ILE A 751 4.27 17.00 26.15
N SER A 752 5.09 17.96 25.73
CA SER A 752 6.10 17.78 24.68
C SER A 752 7.19 18.85 24.79
N PRO A 753 8.37 18.64 24.19
CA PRO A 753 9.39 19.68 24.10
C PRO A 753 8.90 20.93 23.36
N VAL A 754 8.09 20.80 22.31
CA VAL A 754 7.58 21.95 21.53
C VAL A 754 6.77 22.89 22.42
N SER A 755 5.77 22.34 23.14
CA SER A 755 4.97 23.14 24.08
C SER A 755 5.79 23.59 25.28
N GLY A 756 6.73 22.77 25.76
CA GLY A 756 7.66 23.12 26.83
C GLY A 756 8.49 24.37 26.51
N PHE A 757 9.14 24.41 25.35
CA PHE A 757 9.93 25.55 24.89
C PHE A 757 9.09 26.83 24.77
N LEU A 758 7.91 26.72 24.16
CA LEU A 758 7.00 27.87 24.01
C LEU A 758 6.43 28.34 25.36
N ASN A 759 6.16 27.43 26.30
CA ASN A 759 5.71 27.77 27.64
C ASN A 759 6.80 28.52 28.43
N VAL A 760 8.04 28.02 28.40
CA VAL A 760 9.21 28.71 28.99
C VAL A 760 9.33 30.10 28.40
N LEU A 761 9.27 30.23 27.07
CA LEU A 761 9.38 31.53 26.41
C LEU A 761 8.22 32.47 26.76
N ALA A 762 6.99 31.98 26.83
CA ALA A 762 5.81 32.77 27.20
C ALA A 762 5.92 33.34 28.63
N LEU A 763 6.46 32.55 29.57
CA LEU A 763 6.71 33.00 30.94
C LEU A 763 7.89 33.97 31.00
N TRP A 764 9.00 33.67 30.34
CA TRP A 764 10.19 34.53 30.30
C TRP A 764 9.89 35.91 29.70
N LEU A 765 9.13 35.97 28.60
CA LEU A 765 8.71 37.24 27.97
C LEU A 765 7.73 38.06 28.83
N ARG A 766 7.10 37.43 29.83
CA ARG A 766 6.31 38.15 30.83
C ARG A 766 7.18 38.64 31.97
N ASP A 767 8.01 37.76 32.51
CA ASP A 767 8.89 38.00 33.63
C ASP A 767 10.11 37.05 33.55
N PRO A 768 11.31 37.57 33.21
CA PRO A 768 12.54 36.77 33.18
C PRO A 768 12.91 36.10 34.50
N ASN A 769 12.34 36.58 35.62
CA ASN A 769 12.55 36.05 36.96
C ASN A 769 11.40 35.14 37.44
N ASP A 770 10.52 34.71 36.54
CA ASP A 770 9.43 33.79 36.89
C ASP A 770 9.99 32.46 37.42
N ALA A 771 9.51 32.03 38.60
CA ALA A 771 10.00 30.82 39.25
C ALA A 771 9.67 29.54 38.46
N ASP A 772 8.46 29.46 37.86
CA ASP A 772 8.06 28.31 37.05
C ASP A 772 8.88 28.25 35.77
N CYS A 773 9.24 29.41 35.19
CA CYS A 773 10.13 29.49 34.03
C CYS A 773 11.52 28.90 34.33
N ARG A 774 12.12 29.28 35.47
CA ARG A 774 13.44 28.75 35.88
C ARG A 774 13.41 27.25 36.10
N LEU A 775 12.37 26.74 36.76
CA LEU A 775 12.20 25.31 37.01
C LEU A 775 11.99 24.54 35.70
N ALA A 776 11.12 25.05 34.82
CA ALA A 776 10.87 24.43 33.52
C ALA A 776 12.13 24.36 32.66
N LEU A 777 12.90 25.44 32.60
CA LEU A 777 14.19 25.45 31.89
C LEU A 777 15.17 24.41 32.44
N ALA A 778 15.27 24.26 33.76
CA ALA A 778 16.12 23.24 34.40
C ALA A 778 15.63 21.81 34.17
N LYS A 779 14.34 21.62 33.85
CA LYS A 779 13.72 20.31 33.59
C LYS A 779 13.68 19.94 32.11
N LEU A 780 14.02 20.86 31.19
CA LEU A 780 14.08 20.56 29.75
C LEU A 780 15.08 19.43 29.42
N ASP A 781 16.11 19.25 30.25
CA ASP A 781 17.08 18.16 30.12
C ASP A 781 16.43 16.77 30.18
N GLY A 782 15.23 16.63 30.76
CA GLY A 782 14.45 15.38 30.70
C GLY A 782 14.09 14.94 29.27
N TRP A 783 14.03 15.88 28.33
CA TRP A 783 13.78 15.61 26.90
C TRP A 783 15.05 15.32 26.11
N ILE A 784 16.24 15.50 26.71
CA ILE A 784 17.51 15.33 26.00
C ILE A 784 17.96 13.87 26.08
N TRP A 785 18.27 13.29 24.92
CA TRP A 785 19.04 12.06 24.80
C TRP A 785 20.47 12.43 24.40
N GLU A 786 21.46 11.87 25.08
CA GLU A 786 22.86 12.21 24.87
C GLU A 786 23.74 10.96 24.85
N ASP A 787 24.64 10.91 23.86
CA ASP A 787 25.70 9.91 23.73
C ASP A 787 26.91 10.50 23.00
N GLU A 788 28.02 9.77 22.99
CA GLU A 788 29.28 10.22 22.37
C GLU A 788 29.23 10.24 20.84
N GLU A 789 28.49 9.31 20.22
CA GLU A 789 28.48 9.10 18.77
C GLU A 789 27.70 10.20 18.05
N ARG A 790 26.48 10.46 18.53
CA ARG A 790 25.46 11.32 17.92
C ARG A 790 25.30 12.67 18.64
N GLY A 791 25.98 12.90 19.77
CA GLY A 791 25.92 14.18 20.50
C GLY A 791 24.72 14.33 21.43
N ALA A 792 24.05 15.50 21.45
CA ALA A 792 22.90 15.80 22.30
C ALA A 792 21.68 16.16 21.45
N ARG A 793 20.64 15.35 21.51
CA ARG A 793 19.40 15.51 20.72
C ARG A 793 18.23 15.76 21.66
N VAL A 794 17.30 16.59 21.24
CA VAL A 794 16.00 16.72 21.92
C VAL A 794 15.05 15.69 21.30
N THR A 795 14.61 14.73 22.11
CA THR A 795 13.65 13.69 21.72
C THR A 795 12.25 14.27 21.57
N GLY A 796 11.43 13.72 20.66
CA GLY A 796 10.03 14.15 20.52
C GLY A 796 9.15 13.73 21.71
N ALA A 797 9.49 12.61 22.33
CA ALA A 797 8.95 12.11 23.57
C ALA A 797 9.94 11.12 24.20
N ARG A 798 9.65 10.71 25.43
CA ARG A 798 10.33 9.65 26.19
C ARG A 798 9.39 8.45 26.30
N SER A 799 9.88 7.22 26.39
CA SER A 799 9.04 6.01 26.18
C SER A 799 9.11 4.97 27.29
N SER A 800 9.63 5.31 28.47
CA SER A 800 9.92 4.31 29.52
C SER A 800 8.73 3.43 29.93
N SER A 801 7.52 3.96 30.13
CA SER A 801 6.35 3.14 30.47
C SER A 801 5.88 2.29 29.29
N TRP A 802 5.93 2.85 28.08
CA TRP A 802 5.54 2.15 26.84
C TRP A 802 6.47 0.98 26.54
N ASP A 803 7.77 1.23 26.52
CA ASP A 803 8.79 0.21 26.25
C ASP A 803 8.83 -0.84 27.35
N THR A 804 8.65 -0.46 28.62
CA THR A 804 8.56 -1.43 29.72
C THR A 804 7.33 -2.32 29.58
N GLY A 805 6.16 -1.76 29.25
CA GLY A 805 4.93 -2.54 29.06
C GLY A 805 5.08 -3.63 27.99
N PHE A 806 5.67 -3.31 26.84
CA PHE A 806 5.94 -4.30 25.78
C PHE A 806 7.10 -5.25 26.12
N SER A 807 8.15 -4.77 26.79
CA SER A 807 9.29 -5.60 27.20
C SER A 807 8.86 -6.69 28.19
N LEU A 808 7.95 -6.38 29.12
CA LEU A 808 7.38 -7.37 30.05
C LEU A 808 6.61 -8.46 29.29
N GLN A 809 5.75 -8.07 28.34
CA GLN A 809 5.00 -9.03 27.52
C GLN A 809 5.93 -9.92 26.68
N ALA A 810 6.97 -9.34 26.07
CA ALA A 810 7.96 -10.08 25.31
C ALA A 810 8.72 -11.09 26.20
N LEU A 811 9.26 -10.64 27.34
CA LEU A 811 10.05 -11.47 28.26
C LEU A 811 9.23 -12.60 28.89
N ALA A 812 7.94 -12.39 29.11
CA ALA A 812 7.07 -13.43 29.65
C ALA A 812 6.95 -14.65 28.73
N THR A 813 7.15 -14.49 27.42
CA THR A 813 7.15 -15.62 26.48
C THR A 813 8.37 -16.53 26.60
N VAL A 814 9.40 -16.08 27.32
CA VAL A 814 10.70 -16.76 27.50
C VAL A 814 11.11 -16.80 28.98
N SER A 815 10.10 -16.92 29.84
CA SER A 815 10.23 -16.83 31.30
C SER A 815 11.10 -17.93 31.92
N GLU A 816 11.43 -18.98 31.16
CA GLU A 816 12.32 -20.07 31.55
C GLU A 816 13.82 -19.69 31.53
N PHE A 817 14.20 -18.59 30.89
CA PHE A 817 15.60 -18.19 30.81
C PHE A 817 16.09 -17.48 32.07
N ASP A 818 17.37 -17.68 32.37
CA ASP A 818 18.00 -17.11 33.55
C ASP A 818 17.92 -15.57 33.57
N GLY A 819 17.70 -15.01 34.75
CA GLY A 819 17.52 -13.57 34.96
C GLY A 819 16.14 -13.00 34.55
N VAL A 820 15.36 -13.68 33.69
CA VAL A 820 14.10 -13.14 33.16
C VAL A 820 13.05 -12.91 34.26
N GLN A 821 12.86 -13.86 35.17
CA GLN A 821 11.91 -13.73 36.29
C GLN A 821 12.22 -12.53 37.20
N ARG A 822 13.51 -12.24 37.40
CA ARG A 822 13.95 -11.07 38.18
C ARG A 822 13.60 -9.78 37.44
N ALA A 823 13.92 -9.72 36.15
CA ALA A 823 13.65 -8.55 35.32
C ALA A 823 12.15 -8.26 35.20
N LEU A 824 11.31 -9.29 35.06
CA LEU A 824 9.85 -9.18 35.06
C LEU A 824 9.33 -8.50 36.35
N ARG A 825 9.77 -8.98 37.52
CA ARG A 825 9.40 -8.37 38.81
C ARG A 825 9.86 -6.92 38.94
N GLN A 826 11.09 -6.62 38.49
CA GLN A 826 11.63 -5.26 38.54
C GLN A 826 10.86 -4.30 37.63
N GLY A 827 10.52 -4.72 36.40
CA GLY A 827 9.74 -3.92 35.47
C GLY A 827 8.28 -3.73 35.89
N ALA A 828 7.64 -4.78 36.44
CA ALA A 828 6.31 -4.64 37.04
C ALA A 828 6.34 -3.66 38.22
N GLY A 829 7.35 -3.77 39.09
CA GLY A 829 7.57 -2.84 40.19
C GLY A 829 7.80 -1.40 39.73
N PHE A 830 8.52 -1.19 38.62
CA PHE A 830 8.68 0.12 37.99
C PHE A 830 7.31 0.68 37.56
N LEU A 831 6.56 -0.05 36.75
CA LEU A 831 5.25 0.41 36.27
C LEU A 831 4.29 0.72 37.42
N CYS A 832 4.26 -0.08 38.49
CA CYS A 832 3.45 0.23 39.67
C CYS A 832 3.81 1.58 40.33
N ARG A 833 5.08 2.00 40.29
CA ARG A 833 5.51 3.31 40.81
C ARG A 833 5.16 4.46 39.87
N GLU A 834 5.13 4.21 38.57
CA GLU A 834 4.84 5.24 37.56
C GLU A 834 3.35 5.56 37.39
N GLN A 835 2.45 4.78 38.00
CA GLN A 835 1.02 5.08 37.95
C GLN A 835 0.71 6.42 38.62
N ILE A 836 -0.07 7.27 37.96
CA ILE A 836 -0.55 8.52 38.56
C ILE A 836 -1.61 8.20 39.62
N SER A 837 -1.23 8.27 40.89
CA SER A 837 -2.12 7.97 42.02
C SER A 837 -3.00 9.15 42.48
N THR A 838 -2.74 10.36 41.98
CA THR A 838 -3.38 11.59 42.45
C THR A 838 -4.22 12.28 41.38
N ARG A 839 -5.36 12.82 41.80
CA ARG A 839 -6.18 13.72 40.98
C ARG A 839 -5.61 15.13 41.03
N PHE A 840 -5.47 15.78 39.88
CA PHE A 840 -5.00 17.17 39.83
C PHE A 840 -6.13 18.15 40.15
N LYS A 841 -5.87 19.11 41.06
CA LYS A 841 -6.81 20.18 41.36
C LYS A 841 -6.89 21.16 40.18
N GLY A 842 -8.09 21.54 39.76
CA GLY A 842 -8.30 22.52 38.68
C GLY A 842 -8.24 21.95 37.25
N PHE A 843 -8.21 20.61 37.10
CA PHE A 843 -8.05 19.96 35.79
C PHE A 843 -9.16 20.31 34.78
N ARG A 844 -10.40 20.50 35.24
CA ARG A 844 -11.55 20.85 34.37
C ARG A 844 -11.46 22.28 33.84
N GLU A 845 -10.96 23.19 34.67
CA GLU A 845 -10.74 24.58 34.32
C GLU A 845 -9.65 24.68 33.25
N ALA A 846 -8.61 23.85 33.37
CA ALA A 846 -7.48 23.77 32.45
C ALA A 846 -7.71 22.91 31.19
N TYR A 847 -8.94 22.42 30.98
CA TYR A 847 -9.29 21.55 29.83
C TYR A 847 -8.55 20.22 29.79
N ARG A 848 -8.31 19.61 30.95
CA ARG A 848 -7.66 18.31 31.11
C ARG A 848 -8.67 17.22 31.46
N ALA A 849 -8.35 15.98 31.12
CA ALA A 849 -8.97 14.81 31.75
C ALA A 849 -8.36 14.56 33.13
N ASP A 850 -9.09 13.84 34.01
CA ASP A 850 -8.56 13.41 35.32
C ASP A 850 -7.48 12.33 35.10
N PRO A 851 -6.20 12.59 35.45
CA PRO A 851 -5.11 11.69 35.12
C PRO A 851 -5.00 10.50 36.09
N LYS A 852 -5.73 10.52 37.21
CA LYS A 852 -5.66 9.47 38.23
C LYS A 852 -5.92 8.09 37.63
N GLY A 853 -5.01 7.16 37.91
CA GLY A 853 -5.03 5.77 37.45
C GLY A 853 -4.30 5.52 36.14
N GLY A 854 -3.95 6.57 35.40
CA GLY A 854 -3.31 6.43 34.09
C GLY A 854 -1.78 6.33 34.14
N TRP A 855 -1.21 5.77 33.07
CA TRP A 855 0.22 5.80 32.77
C TRP A 855 0.52 6.72 31.60
N CYS A 856 1.60 7.48 31.73
CA CYS A 856 2.15 8.32 30.67
C CYS A 856 2.92 7.47 29.65
N PHE A 857 3.23 8.04 28.49
CA PHE A 857 4.14 7.44 27.52
C PHE A 857 5.62 7.43 28.03
N PRO A 858 6.14 8.53 28.63
CA PRO A 858 7.37 8.54 29.45
C PRO A 858 7.21 7.79 30.79
N GLY A 859 7.40 8.48 31.92
CA GLY A 859 7.01 8.04 33.26
C GLY A 859 5.91 8.93 33.88
N GLY A 860 5.48 8.59 35.09
CA GLY A 860 4.45 9.29 35.85
C GLY A 860 4.74 10.77 36.07
N TRP A 861 6.01 11.17 36.09
CA TRP A 861 6.45 12.57 36.18
C TRP A 861 5.91 13.46 35.05
N HIS A 862 5.63 12.89 33.88
CA HIS A 862 5.12 13.61 32.72
C HIS A 862 3.69 14.14 32.95
N GLY A 863 2.93 13.48 33.82
CA GLY A 863 1.58 13.88 34.21
C GLY A 863 0.51 13.75 33.12
N TRP A 864 0.82 13.45 31.86
CA TRP A 864 -0.13 13.19 30.77
C TRP A 864 -0.26 11.69 30.47
N PRO A 865 -1.22 11.00 31.09
CA PRO A 865 -1.48 9.61 30.81
C PRO A 865 -2.15 9.41 29.45
N VAL A 866 -1.93 8.24 28.87
CA VAL A 866 -2.46 7.82 27.56
C VAL A 866 -3.19 6.49 27.73
N SER A 867 -4.28 6.30 27.01
CA SER A 867 -5.18 5.15 27.15
C SER A 867 -4.51 3.82 26.83
N ASP A 868 -3.76 3.74 25.73
CA ASP A 868 -2.95 2.58 25.33
C ASP A 868 -1.76 2.36 26.26
N CYS A 869 -1.02 3.41 26.66
CA CYS A 869 0.05 3.26 27.65
C CYS A 869 -0.46 2.66 28.96
N THR A 870 -1.62 3.12 29.42
CA THR A 870 -2.28 2.57 30.61
C THR A 870 -2.65 1.10 30.39
N ALA A 871 -3.22 0.77 29.23
CA ALA A 871 -3.61 -0.59 28.91
C ALA A 871 -2.42 -1.55 28.80
N GLU A 872 -1.37 -1.17 28.08
CA GLU A 872 -0.17 -2.00 27.89
C GLU A 872 0.65 -2.10 29.19
N ALA A 873 0.65 -1.08 30.05
CA ALA A 873 1.23 -1.17 31.39
C ALA A 873 0.47 -2.19 32.25
N VAL A 874 -0.87 -2.14 32.25
CA VAL A 874 -1.70 -3.13 32.96
C VAL A 874 -1.44 -4.54 32.43
N LEU A 875 -1.47 -4.74 31.10
CA LEU A 875 -1.20 -6.04 30.49
C LEU A 875 0.20 -6.55 30.84
N GLY A 876 1.21 -5.69 30.75
CA GLY A 876 2.59 -6.00 31.13
C GLY A 876 2.71 -6.43 32.60
N ILE A 877 2.08 -5.70 33.52
CA ILE A 877 2.08 -6.06 34.95
C ILE A 877 1.37 -7.40 35.17
N LEU A 878 0.19 -7.61 34.60
CA LEU A 878 -0.60 -8.83 34.81
C LEU A 878 0.13 -10.09 34.33
N VAL A 879 0.85 -9.98 33.22
CA VAL A 879 1.63 -11.09 32.66
C VAL A 879 2.94 -11.31 33.43
N ALA A 880 3.57 -10.25 33.95
CA ALA A 880 4.83 -10.33 34.70
C ALA A 880 4.66 -10.80 36.15
N ASP A 881 3.77 -10.13 36.89
CA ASP A 881 3.44 -10.43 38.28
C ASP A 881 2.08 -9.81 38.63
N ARG A 882 1.03 -10.64 38.54
CA ARG A 882 -0.33 -10.24 38.86
C ARG A 882 -0.50 -9.70 40.29
N GLN A 883 0.35 -10.10 41.24
CA GLN A 883 0.27 -9.64 42.64
C GLN A 883 0.95 -8.28 42.86
N ALA A 884 1.70 -7.79 41.87
CA ALA A 884 2.43 -6.52 41.98
C ALA A 884 1.50 -5.29 42.00
N ILE A 885 0.30 -5.38 41.40
CA ILE A 885 -0.66 -4.28 41.36
C ILE A 885 -1.79 -4.48 42.37
N SER A 886 -2.09 -3.45 43.15
CA SER A 886 -3.21 -3.46 44.10
C SER A 886 -4.55 -3.34 43.38
N GLU A 887 -5.62 -3.85 43.98
CA GLU A 887 -6.97 -3.75 43.44
C GLU A 887 -7.44 -2.30 43.28
N THR A 888 -7.05 -1.41 44.21
CA THR A 888 -7.35 0.03 44.12
C THR A 888 -6.65 0.67 42.91
N ALA A 889 -5.37 0.37 42.72
CA ALA A 889 -4.59 0.84 41.57
C ALA A 889 -5.20 0.35 40.24
N LEU A 890 -5.60 -0.92 40.19
CA LEU A 890 -6.26 -1.50 39.02
C LEU A 890 -7.63 -0.86 38.75
N SER A 891 -8.42 -0.60 39.80
CA SER A 891 -9.70 0.11 39.68
C SER A 891 -9.51 1.52 39.10
N ASP A 892 -8.53 2.25 39.60
CA ASP A 892 -8.21 3.59 39.09
C ASP A 892 -7.78 3.54 37.61
N ALA A 893 -7.01 2.53 37.20
CA ALA A 893 -6.61 2.30 35.81
C ALA A 893 -7.80 2.04 34.88
N ILE A 894 -8.72 1.18 35.32
CA ILE A 894 -9.98 0.90 34.61
C ILE A 894 -10.77 2.18 34.43
N GLN A 895 -10.93 2.96 35.51
CA GLN A 895 -11.66 4.22 35.46
C GLN A 895 -11.00 5.24 34.52
N PHE A 896 -9.66 5.27 34.44
CA PHE A 896 -8.96 6.10 33.47
C PHE A 896 -9.28 5.69 32.03
N MET A 897 -9.15 4.39 31.70
CA MET A 897 -9.49 3.89 30.36
C MET A 897 -10.93 4.24 29.98
N LEU A 898 -11.90 3.95 30.87
CA LEU A 898 -13.32 4.25 30.62
C LEU A 898 -13.58 5.74 30.33
N ARG A 899 -12.83 6.67 30.94
CA ARG A 899 -12.94 8.11 30.66
C ARG A 899 -12.40 8.51 29.28
N SER A 900 -11.51 7.71 28.71
CA SER A 900 -10.94 7.92 27.37
C SER A 900 -11.78 7.28 26.25
N GLN A 901 -12.85 6.53 26.59
CA GLN A 901 -13.76 5.96 25.61
C GLN A 901 -14.66 7.04 24.99
N ASN A 902 -14.72 7.04 23.65
CA ASN A 902 -15.57 7.90 22.85
C ASN A 902 -17.00 7.35 22.77
N ARG A 903 -17.94 8.23 22.44
CA ARG A 903 -19.36 7.85 22.24
C ARG A 903 -19.57 6.84 21.11
N ASP A 904 -18.64 6.76 20.16
CA ASP A 904 -18.69 5.78 19.06
C ASP A 904 -18.21 4.37 19.47
N GLY A 905 -17.68 4.23 20.69
CA GLY A 905 -17.21 2.98 21.27
C GLY A 905 -15.70 2.77 21.23
N GLY A 906 -14.98 3.48 20.35
CA GLY A 906 -13.52 3.44 20.31
C GLY A 906 -12.90 4.33 21.39
N PHE A 907 -11.58 4.25 21.57
CA PHE A 907 -10.84 5.03 22.57
C PHE A 907 -9.96 6.10 21.90
N GLY A 908 -9.93 7.29 22.49
CA GLY A 908 -8.94 8.31 22.15
C GLY A 908 -7.61 8.05 22.84
N SER A 909 -6.60 8.85 22.52
CA SER A 909 -5.24 8.70 23.07
C SER A 909 -5.16 9.27 24.49
N TYR A 910 -4.96 10.58 24.62
CA TYR A 910 -4.85 11.28 25.91
C TYR A 910 -6.21 11.58 26.54
N GLU A 911 -7.22 11.82 25.71
CA GLU A 911 -8.55 12.28 26.14
C GLU A 911 -9.63 11.58 25.30
N ALA A 912 -10.88 11.60 25.76
CA ALA A 912 -12.01 11.35 24.87
C ALA A 912 -12.28 12.58 23.99
N ARG A 913 -12.75 12.35 22.77
CA ARG A 913 -13.23 13.34 21.80
C ARG A 913 -14.29 14.23 22.43
N ARG A 914 -14.03 15.54 22.41
CA ARG A 914 -14.89 16.57 23.02
C ARG A 914 -15.89 17.20 22.06
N SER A 915 -15.64 17.13 20.76
CA SER A 915 -16.50 17.68 19.72
C SER A 915 -16.91 16.60 18.72
N THR A 916 -18.18 16.58 18.34
CA THR A 916 -18.67 15.75 17.22
C THR A 916 -18.35 16.37 15.85
N VAL A 917 -18.03 17.66 15.82
CA VAL A 917 -17.63 18.38 14.61
C VAL A 917 -16.13 18.20 14.42
N GLY A 918 -15.74 17.63 13.27
CA GLY A 918 -14.33 17.56 12.86
C GLY A 918 -13.81 18.96 12.50
N LEU A 919 -12.63 19.32 13.02
CA LEU A 919 -12.04 20.66 12.88
C LEU A 919 -10.83 20.70 11.94
N GLU A 920 -10.58 19.63 11.18
CA GLU A 920 -9.39 19.52 10.33
C GLU A 920 -9.33 20.58 9.22
N TRP A 921 -10.48 21.11 8.80
CA TRP A 921 -10.55 22.25 7.88
C TRP A 921 -9.98 23.55 8.47
N LEU A 922 -9.72 23.61 9.78
CA LEU A 922 -9.01 24.71 10.44
C LEU A 922 -7.54 24.42 10.72
N ASN A 923 -7.02 23.27 10.28
CA ASN A 923 -5.66 22.85 10.62
C ASN A 923 -4.62 23.88 10.11
N PRO A 924 -3.94 24.60 11.04
CA PRO A 924 -2.94 25.60 10.71
C PRO A 924 -1.51 25.04 10.66
N ALA A 925 -1.33 23.73 10.89
CA ALA A 925 -0.03 23.11 11.10
C ALA A 925 0.73 22.79 9.80
N GLU A 926 0.09 22.93 8.63
CA GLU A 926 0.65 22.91 7.26
C GLU A 926 1.43 21.62 6.88
N MET A 927 2.47 21.28 7.63
CA MET A 927 3.30 20.09 7.50
C MET A 927 2.64 18.85 8.11
N PHE A 928 1.68 19.02 9.03
CA PHE A 928 1.07 17.96 9.83
C PHE A 928 -0.42 17.81 9.54
N GLY A 929 -0.92 16.58 9.42
CA GLY A 929 -2.35 16.28 9.21
C GLY A 929 -3.02 15.58 10.40
N ASP A 930 -4.35 15.61 10.43
CA ASP A 930 -5.18 15.01 11.48
C ASP A 930 -4.79 15.47 12.89
N SER A 931 -4.46 16.76 13.03
CA SER A 931 -3.91 17.33 14.28
C SER A 931 -4.92 18.19 15.05
N MET A 932 -6.13 18.41 14.52
CA MET A 932 -7.08 19.34 15.15
C MET A 932 -8.03 18.70 16.15
N THR A 933 -8.39 17.43 15.99
CA THR A 933 -9.39 16.76 16.84
C THR A 933 -8.89 15.43 17.35
N GLU A 934 -9.28 15.08 18.57
CA GLU A 934 -9.06 13.74 19.11
C GLU A 934 -9.99 12.73 18.43
N HIS A 935 -9.45 11.60 17.98
CA HIS A 935 -10.17 10.56 17.27
C HIS A 935 -10.30 9.28 18.10
N SER A 936 -11.01 8.29 17.54
CA SER A 936 -10.95 6.92 18.05
C SER A 936 -9.90 6.20 17.20
N TYR A 937 -8.90 5.58 17.83
CA TYR A 937 -7.81 4.89 17.13
C TYR A 937 -7.92 3.39 17.34
N VAL A 938 -7.47 2.61 16.36
CA VAL A 938 -7.56 1.14 16.40
C VAL A 938 -6.70 0.59 17.52
N GLU A 939 -5.51 1.16 17.67
CA GLU A 939 -4.47 0.73 18.60
C GLU A 939 -4.89 1.04 20.03
N CYS A 940 -5.32 2.28 20.30
CA CYS A 940 -5.88 2.65 21.61
C CYS A 940 -7.10 1.81 21.98
N THR A 941 -8.00 1.57 21.01
CA THR A 941 -9.21 0.77 21.24
C THR A 941 -8.87 -0.70 21.54
N ALA A 942 -7.98 -1.30 20.76
CA ALA A 942 -7.58 -2.69 20.92
C ALA A 942 -6.81 -2.93 22.23
N SER A 943 -5.86 -2.06 22.58
CA SER A 943 -5.12 -2.16 23.85
C SER A 943 -6.06 -2.02 25.04
N CYS A 944 -6.91 -0.98 25.08
CA CYS A 944 -7.86 -0.81 26.17
C CYS A 944 -8.86 -1.98 26.26
N LEU A 945 -9.34 -2.48 25.12
CA LEU A 945 -10.20 -3.67 25.07
C LEU A 945 -9.49 -4.89 25.69
N ALA A 946 -8.26 -5.17 25.28
CA ALA A 946 -7.48 -6.28 25.80
C ALA A 946 -7.23 -6.16 27.31
N ALA A 947 -6.83 -4.98 27.79
CA ALA A 947 -6.62 -4.73 29.21
C ALA A 947 -7.92 -4.86 30.02
N LEU A 948 -9.04 -4.32 29.53
CA LEU A 948 -10.34 -4.43 30.21
C LEU A 948 -10.83 -5.88 30.29
N VAL A 949 -10.61 -6.69 29.25
CA VAL A 949 -10.91 -8.13 29.27
C VAL A 949 -10.01 -8.83 30.29
N ALA A 950 -8.71 -8.61 30.26
CA ALA A 950 -7.77 -9.22 31.20
C ALA A 950 -8.09 -8.86 32.66
N CYS A 951 -8.49 -7.60 32.92
CA CYS A 951 -8.97 -7.16 34.22
C CYS A 951 -10.26 -7.86 34.64
N LYS A 952 -11.23 -8.01 33.74
CA LYS A 952 -12.51 -8.69 34.02
C LYS A 952 -12.31 -10.16 34.34
N GLU A 953 -11.42 -10.84 33.63
CA GLU A 953 -11.12 -12.26 33.86
C GLU A 953 -10.31 -12.49 35.12
N SER A 954 -9.32 -11.64 35.37
CA SER A 954 -8.45 -11.76 36.53
C SER A 954 -9.15 -11.28 37.80
N PHE A 955 -9.76 -10.09 37.80
CA PHE A 955 -10.27 -9.40 38.98
C PHE A 955 -11.75 -8.98 38.79
N PRO A 956 -12.68 -9.94 38.69
CA PRO A 956 -14.09 -9.66 38.39
C PRO A 956 -14.76 -8.74 39.41
N HIS A 957 -14.33 -8.78 40.69
CA HIS A 957 -14.85 -7.93 41.77
C HIS A 957 -14.40 -6.47 41.70
N VAL A 958 -13.33 -6.16 40.96
CA VAL A 958 -12.84 -4.80 40.72
C VAL A 958 -13.55 -4.15 39.51
N THR A 959 -14.21 -4.97 38.69
CA THR A 959 -14.98 -4.50 37.53
C THR A 959 -16.46 -4.30 37.85
N ASP A 960 -17.06 -3.23 37.33
CA ASP A 960 -18.50 -2.96 37.43
C ASP A 960 -19.19 -3.17 36.06
N ARG A 961 -20.49 -2.83 35.98
CA ARG A 961 -21.29 -2.96 34.74
C ARG A 961 -20.76 -2.11 33.58
N ALA A 962 -20.00 -1.05 33.83
CA ALA A 962 -19.47 -0.21 32.76
C ALA A 962 -18.36 -0.91 31.96
N VAL A 963 -17.64 -1.87 32.56
CA VAL A 963 -16.56 -2.61 31.89
C VAL A 963 -17.09 -3.52 30.77
N PRO A 964 -18.07 -4.43 31.00
CA PRO A 964 -18.67 -5.20 29.92
C PRO A 964 -19.27 -4.34 28.80
N ASP A 965 -19.93 -3.23 29.14
CA ASP A 965 -20.49 -2.30 28.15
C ASP A 965 -19.39 -1.64 27.30
N ALA A 966 -18.28 -1.25 27.92
CA ALA A 966 -17.14 -0.68 27.22
C ALA A 966 -16.48 -1.69 26.28
N ILE A 967 -16.28 -2.93 26.74
CA ILE A 967 -15.76 -4.06 25.95
C ILE A 967 -16.64 -4.28 24.71
N SER A 968 -17.96 -4.40 24.89
CA SER A 968 -18.89 -4.65 23.79
C SER A 968 -18.88 -3.49 22.76
N LYS A 969 -18.85 -2.24 23.22
CA LYS A 969 -18.78 -1.07 22.34
C LYS A 969 -17.47 -0.99 21.57
N ALA A 970 -16.36 -1.33 22.21
CA ALA A 970 -15.02 -1.34 21.61
C ALA A 970 -14.89 -2.43 20.55
N GLU A 971 -15.29 -3.67 20.86
CA GLU A 971 -15.34 -4.76 19.89
C GLU A 971 -16.21 -4.37 18.69
N ALA A 972 -17.42 -3.89 18.96
CA ALA A 972 -18.33 -3.48 17.90
C ALA A 972 -17.76 -2.32 17.07
N TRP A 973 -16.95 -1.44 17.66
CA TRP A 973 -16.25 -0.39 16.93
C TRP A 973 -15.13 -0.97 16.05
N LEU A 974 -14.27 -1.86 16.57
CA LEU A 974 -13.22 -2.52 15.79
C LEU A 974 -13.78 -3.26 14.57
N ARG A 975 -14.85 -4.04 14.77
CA ARG A 975 -15.56 -4.74 13.70
C ARG A 975 -16.17 -3.78 12.66
N ARG A 976 -16.59 -2.58 13.09
CA ARG A 976 -17.14 -1.55 12.19
C ARG A 976 -16.09 -0.80 11.41
N THR A 977 -14.89 -0.67 11.94
CA THR A 977 -13.80 0.12 11.34
C THR A 977 -12.82 -0.71 10.54
N GLN A 978 -12.90 -2.05 10.60
CA GLN A 978 -12.18 -2.93 9.70
C GLN A 978 -12.52 -2.58 8.25
N ALA A 979 -11.49 -2.41 7.42
CA ALA A 979 -11.66 -2.21 6.00
C ALA A 979 -12.19 -3.50 5.34
N SER A 980 -12.79 -3.35 4.15
CA SER A 980 -13.36 -4.48 3.41
C SER A 980 -12.33 -5.51 2.96
N ASP A 981 -11.05 -5.15 2.91
CA ASP A 981 -9.95 -6.07 2.62
C ASP A 981 -9.44 -6.82 3.87
N GLY A 982 -10.00 -6.54 5.05
CA GLY A 982 -9.60 -7.16 6.33
C GLY A 982 -8.65 -6.32 7.17
N SER A 983 -8.06 -5.27 6.62
CA SER A 983 -7.06 -4.47 7.31
C SER A 983 -7.66 -3.42 8.23
N TRP A 984 -6.83 -2.92 9.14
CA TRP A 984 -7.08 -1.66 9.84
C TRP A 984 -5.97 -0.68 9.56
N ARG A 985 -6.33 0.60 9.51
CA ARG A 985 -5.38 1.68 9.29
C ARG A 985 -4.78 2.13 10.62
N GLY A 986 -3.47 2.00 10.77
CA GLY A 986 -2.71 2.57 11.88
C GLY A 986 -2.51 4.08 11.77
N VAL A 987 -2.33 4.71 12.93
CA VAL A 987 -2.09 6.16 13.12
C VAL A 987 -0.79 6.43 13.89
N TRP A 988 -0.36 5.51 14.76
CA TRP A 988 0.86 5.67 15.59
C TRP A 988 2.06 4.85 15.09
N GLY A 989 1.83 3.91 14.18
CA GLY A 989 2.84 3.12 13.49
C GLY A 989 2.53 2.99 12.01
N VAL A 990 3.55 2.67 11.21
CA VAL A 990 3.49 2.58 9.73
C VAL A 990 3.06 1.19 9.28
N GLN A 991 1.94 1.02 8.56
CA GLN A 991 0.68 1.72 8.78
C GLN A 991 -0.46 0.70 8.93
N PHE A 992 -0.78 -0.03 7.86
CA PHE A 992 -1.84 -1.03 7.88
C PHE A 992 -1.39 -2.34 8.53
N ILE A 993 -0.11 -2.72 8.44
CA ILE A 993 0.41 -3.87 9.20
C ILE A 993 0.25 -3.62 10.70
N TYR A 994 0.67 -2.44 11.16
CA TYR A 994 0.52 -2.01 12.56
C TYR A 994 -0.94 -1.98 13.02
N GLY A 995 -1.81 -1.30 12.27
CA GLY A 995 -3.23 -1.24 12.59
C GLY A 995 -3.89 -2.63 12.61
N THR A 996 -3.53 -3.50 11.67
CA THR A 996 -4.08 -4.86 11.57
C THR A 996 -3.59 -5.76 12.70
N PHE A 997 -2.33 -5.63 13.13
CA PHE A 997 -1.82 -6.27 14.34
C PHE A 997 -2.69 -5.94 15.56
N PHE A 998 -2.94 -4.67 15.83
CA PHE A 998 -3.82 -4.27 16.94
C PHE A 998 -5.27 -4.71 16.73
N GLY A 999 -5.82 -4.57 15.53
CA GLY A 999 -7.18 -5.01 15.22
C GLY A 999 -7.40 -6.51 15.52
N ILE A 1000 -6.46 -7.35 15.11
CA ILE A 1000 -6.44 -8.79 15.41
C ILE A 1000 -6.37 -9.02 16.92
N ARG A 1001 -5.39 -8.43 17.61
CA ARG A 1001 -5.21 -8.58 19.06
C ARG A 1001 -6.46 -8.16 19.85
N GLY A 1002 -7.11 -7.07 19.44
CA GLY A 1002 -8.38 -6.60 20.01
C GLY A 1002 -9.54 -7.57 19.80
N LEU A 1003 -9.69 -8.13 18.59
CA LEU A 1003 -10.74 -9.12 18.31
C LEU A 1003 -10.50 -10.43 19.07
N VAL A 1004 -9.26 -10.90 19.11
CA VAL A 1004 -8.88 -12.10 19.88
C VAL A 1004 -9.19 -11.90 21.36
N ALA A 1005 -8.83 -10.74 21.93
CA ALA A 1005 -9.17 -10.41 23.30
C ALA A 1005 -10.67 -10.33 23.56
N ALA A 1006 -11.48 -9.87 22.59
CA ALA A 1006 -12.94 -9.93 22.68
C ALA A 1006 -13.53 -11.36 22.58
N GLY A 1007 -12.70 -12.38 22.37
CA GLY A 1007 -13.11 -13.78 22.27
C GLY A 1007 -13.35 -14.28 20.85
N ALA A 1008 -12.92 -13.54 19.82
CA ALA A 1008 -12.93 -14.04 18.44
C ALA A 1008 -12.03 -15.26 18.32
N ARG A 1009 -12.58 -16.35 17.76
CA ARG A 1009 -11.87 -17.62 17.53
C ARG A 1009 -11.33 -17.69 16.11
N PRO A 1010 -10.39 -18.60 15.78
CA PRO A 1010 -9.84 -18.74 14.43
C PRO A 1010 -10.86 -18.91 13.29
N GLY A 1011 -12.10 -19.33 13.60
CA GLY A 1011 -13.20 -19.41 12.61
C GLY A 1011 -13.94 -18.10 12.31
N ASP A 1012 -13.75 -17.05 13.11
CA ASP A 1012 -14.38 -15.73 12.93
C ASP A 1012 -14.00 -15.14 11.57
N SER A 1013 -14.99 -14.74 10.78
CA SER A 1013 -14.78 -14.28 9.41
C SER A 1013 -13.94 -13.00 9.33
N MET A 1014 -14.09 -12.09 10.29
CA MET A 1014 -13.33 -10.82 10.32
C MET A 1014 -11.88 -11.08 10.71
N LEU A 1015 -11.66 -11.99 11.68
CA LEU A 1015 -10.33 -12.41 12.08
C LEU A 1015 -9.59 -13.12 10.94
N ARG A 1016 -10.26 -14.05 10.25
CA ARG A 1016 -9.69 -14.75 9.09
C ARG A 1016 -9.35 -13.82 7.94
N LEU A 1017 -10.23 -12.84 7.65
CA LEU A 1017 -9.98 -11.87 6.59
C LEU A 1017 -8.74 -11.00 6.91
N ALA A 1018 -8.57 -10.60 8.16
CA ALA A 1018 -7.38 -9.87 8.61
C ALA A 1018 -6.09 -10.71 8.51
N CYS A 1019 -6.15 -11.98 8.93
CA CYS A 1019 -5.02 -12.89 8.81
C CYS A 1019 -4.65 -13.12 7.34
N GLN A 1020 -5.66 -13.36 6.49
CA GLN A 1020 -5.45 -13.50 5.05
C GLN A 1020 -4.83 -12.25 4.44
N TRP A 1021 -5.28 -11.05 4.84
CA TRP A 1021 -4.69 -9.79 4.37
C TRP A 1021 -3.19 -9.69 4.66
N LEU A 1022 -2.76 -10.14 5.85
CA LEU A 1022 -1.34 -10.23 6.20
C LEU A 1022 -0.65 -11.27 5.33
N LEU A 1023 -1.18 -12.49 5.22
CA LEU A 1023 -0.60 -13.57 4.42
C LEU A 1023 -0.40 -13.16 2.95
N ASP A 1024 -1.35 -12.45 2.36
CA ASP A 1024 -1.29 -11.95 0.98
C ASP A 1024 -0.17 -10.92 0.74
N ARG A 1025 0.40 -10.36 1.82
CA ARG A 1025 1.44 -9.31 1.80
C ARG A 1025 2.77 -9.79 2.37
N GLN A 1026 2.91 -11.10 2.64
CA GLN A 1026 4.20 -11.67 2.98
C GLN A 1026 5.13 -11.61 1.77
N GLN A 1027 6.34 -11.10 1.98
CA GLN A 1027 7.37 -11.03 0.94
C GLN A 1027 8.07 -12.38 0.75
N LYS A 1028 8.84 -12.50 -0.34
CA LYS A 1028 9.50 -13.75 -0.75
C LYS A 1028 10.56 -14.26 0.23
N ASP A 1029 11.14 -13.37 1.02
CA ASP A 1029 12.11 -13.71 2.07
C ASP A 1029 11.42 -14.19 3.36
N GLY A 1030 10.08 -14.19 3.39
CA GLY A 1030 9.25 -14.57 4.53
C GLY A 1030 8.88 -13.40 5.44
N GLY A 1031 9.43 -12.21 5.25
CA GLY A 1031 9.11 -11.04 6.06
C GLY A 1031 7.92 -10.23 5.55
N TRP A 1032 7.65 -9.11 6.22
CA TRP A 1032 6.66 -8.10 5.83
C TRP A 1032 7.28 -6.71 5.84
N GLY A 1033 6.86 -5.88 4.88
CA GLY A 1033 7.35 -4.52 4.73
C GLY A 1033 6.29 -3.59 4.14
N GLU A 1034 6.08 -2.45 4.78
CA GLU A 1034 5.19 -1.36 4.39
C GLU A 1034 5.95 -0.04 4.41
N HIS A 1035 5.86 0.70 3.30
CA HIS A 1035 6.57 1.95 3.10
C HIS A 1035 5.78 3.14 3.66
N TYR A 1036 6.50 4.08 4.29
CA TYR A 1036 5.89 5.21 5.00
C TYR A 1036 5.02 6.11 4.13
N SER A 1037 5.23 6.14 2.81
CA SER A 1037 4.39 6.92 1.88
C SER A 1037 2.92 6.50 1.90
N GLY A 1038 2.61 5.30 2.42
CA GLY A 1038 1.25 4.89 2.72
C GLY A 1038 0.55 5.85 3.69
N CYS A 1039 1.26 6.37 4.69
CA CYS A 1039 0.75 7.34 5.66
C CYS A 1039 0.26 8.64 4.98
N LEU A 1040 0.95 9.06 3.92
CA LEU A 1040 0.65 10.27 3.15
C LEU A 1040 -0.58 10.10 2.27
N THR A 1041 -0.77 8.90 1.71
CA THR A 1041 -1.87 8.61 0.76
C THR A 1041 -3.09 7.97 1.43
N GLY A 1042 -2.94 7.47 2.66
CA GLY A 1042 -3.93 6.69 3.38
C GLY A 1042 -4.22 5.33 2.75
N ARG A 1043 -3.23 4.73 2.08
CA ARG A 1043 -3.34 3.43 1.39
C ARG A 1043 -2.12 2.57 1.69
N TYR A 1044 -2.28 1.26 1.68
CA TYR A 1044 -1.16 0.34 1.81
C TYR A 1044 -0.20 0.52 0.63
N VAL A 1045 1.09 0.72 0.93
CA VAL A 1045 2.18 0.74 -0.03
C VAL A 1045 3.22 -0.26 0.45
N ALA A 1046 3.42 -1.33 -0.31
CA ALA A 1046 4.43 -2.33 0.02
C ALA A 1046 5.82 -1.68 0.01
N HIS A 1047 6.65 -2.04 1.00
CA HIS A 1047 8.07 -1.72 0.99
C HIS A 1047 8.82 -2.67 0.04
N ASP A 1048 9.92 -2.19 -0.56
CA ASP A 1048 10.73 -3.02 -1.48
C ASP A 1048 11.46 -4.16 -0.75
N GLU A 1049 11.68 -3.98 0.55
CA GLU A 1049 12.35 -4.93 1.46
C GLU A 1049 11.51 -5.21 2.71
N SER A 1050 11.63 -6.42 3.26
CA SER A 1050 11.00 -6.77 4.53
C SER A 1050 11.63 -6.01 5.72
N GLN A 1051 10.78 -5.60 6.65
CA GLN A 1051 11.16 -4.85 7.85
C GLN A 1051 11.00 -5.75 9.09
N VAL A 1052 12.01 -5.81 9.95
CA VAL A 1052 12.07 -6.61 11.17
C VAL A 1052 10.89 -6.31 12.09
N ILE A 1053 10.64 -5.03 12.36
CA ILE A 1053 9.58 -4.60 13.28
C ILE A 1053 8.20 -4.98 12.73
N GLN A 1054 7.94 -4.71 11.45
CA GLN A 1054 6.65 -5.01 10.83
C GLN A 1054 6.44 -6.52 10.63
N THR A 1055 7.51 -7.27 10.36
CA THR A 1055 7.50 -8.73 10.35
C THR A 1055 7.12 -9.29 11.72
N ALA A 1056 7.69 -8.73 12.79
CA ALA A 1056 7.34 -9.14 14.14
C ALA A 1056 5.86 -8.85 14.46
N TRP A 1057 5.32 -7.69 14.07
CA TRP A 1057 3.89 -7.39 14.22
C TRP A 1057 2.98 -8.37 13.48
N ALA A 1058 3.26 -8.64 12.21
CA ALA A 1058 2.50 -9.60 11.41
C ALA A 1058 2.56 -11.01 12.02
N LEU A 1059 3.75 -11.42 12.49
CA LEU A 1059 3.96 -12.73 13.08
C LEU A 1059 3.24 -12.89 14.42
N ILE A 1060 3.31 -11.90 15.31
CA ILE A 1060 2.53 -11.88 16.57
C ILE A 1060 1.05 -11.99 16.26
N ALA A 1061 0.53 -11.19 15.31
CA ALA A 1061 -0.87 -11.20 14.94
C ALA A 1061 -1.36 -12.59 14.46
N LEU A 1062 -0.61 -13.23 13.56
CA LEU A 1062 -0.95 -14.58 13.06
C LEU A 1062 -0.86 -15.65 14.17
N LEU A 1063 0.12 -15.52 15.07
CA LEU A 1063 0.31 -16.45 16.18
C LEU A 1063 -0.82 -16.35 17.20
N GLU A 1064 -1.18 -15.13 17.62
CA GLU A 1064 -2.29 -14.86 18.55
C GLU A 1064 -3.66 -15.21 17.95
N ALA A 1065 -3.86 -14.95 16.65
CA ALA A 1065 -5.10 -15.31 15.95
C ALA A 1065 -5.33 -16.82 15.84
N GLY A 1066 -4.34 -17.64 16.17
CA GLY A 1066 -4.45 -19.09 16.02
C GLY A 1066 -4.41 -19.54 14.55
N ASP A 1067 -3.79 -18.77 13.65
CA ASP A 1067 -3.78 -19.06 12.21
C ASP A 1067 -3.13 -20.43 11.90
N SER A 1068 -3.62 -21.12 10.88
CA SER A 1068 -3.21 -22.48 10.53
C SER A 1068 -2.09 -22.53 9.47
N ASN A 1069 -1.73 -21.41 8.84
CA ASN A 1069 -0.69 -21.34 7.81
C ASN A 1069 0.71 -21.36 8.42
N TRP A 1070 1.11 -22.54 8.89
CA TRP A 1070 2.40 -22.75 9.54
C TRP A 1070 3.60 -22.57 8.61
N SER A 1071 3.39 -22.69 7.28
CA SER A 1071 4.43 -22.41 6.30
C SER A 1071 4.81 -20.94 6.31
N ALA A 1072 3.82 -20.04 6.20
CA ALA A 1072 4.01 -18.60 6.26
C ALA A 1072 4.62 -18.17 7.61
N ILE A 1073 4.09 -18.69 8.72
CA ILE A 1073 4.60 -18.43 10.07
C ILE A 1073 6.07 -18.87 10.21
N SER A 1074 6.42 -20.07 9.74
CA SER A 1074 7.81 -20.57 9.81
C SER A 1074 8.77 -19.75 8.94
N GLN A 1075 8.29 -19.20 7.81
CA GLN A 1075 9.09 -18.31 6.94
C GLN A 1075 9.33 -16.96 7.61
N GLY A 1076 8.31 -16.36 8.23
CA GLY A 1076 8.46 -15.13 9.02
C GLY A 1076 9.41 -15.28 10.20
N ALA A 1077 9.30 -16.40 10.94
CA ALA A 1077 10.25 -16.72 12.00
C ALA A 1077 11.67 -16.87 11.43
N ARG A 1078 11.85 -17.57 10.30
CA ARG A 1078 13.15 -17.72 9.65
C ARG A 1078 13.76 -16.39 9.21
N PHE A 1079 12.95 -15.47 8.69
CA PHE A 1079 13.41 -14.11 8.36
C PHE A 1079 13.99 -13.41 9.60
N LEU A 1080 13.27 -13.40 10.72
CA LEU A 1080 13.75 -12.79 11.97
C LEU A 1080 15.03 -13.45 12.47
N LEU A 1081 15.11 -14.79 12.43
CA LEU A 1081 16.29 -15.54 12.84
C LEU A 1081 17.52 -15.23 11.96
N ASN A 1082 17.32 -15.12 10.64
CA ASN A 1082 18.40 -14.83 9.69
C ASN A 1082 18.88 -13.38 9.74
N THR A 1083 18.05 -12.47 10.25
CA THR A 1083 18.34 -11.03 10.35
C THR A 1083 18.88 -10.64 11.73
N GLN A 1084 18.94 -11.58 12.68
CA GLN A 1084 19.47 -11.31 14.01
C GLN A 1084 21.00 -11.24 13.96
N ASP A 1085 21.56 -10.20 14.57
CA ASP A 1085 22.99 -10.05 14.76
C ASP A 1085 23.54 -10.99 15.85
N THR A 1086 24.83 -11.25 15.83
CA THR A 1086 25.49 -12.19 16.76
C THR A 1086 25.36 -11.81 18.23
N ASP A 1087 25.10 -10.53 18.53
CA ASP A 1087 24.92 -10.02 19.89
C ASP A 1087 23.45 -10.08 20.39
N GLY A 1088 22.54 -10.62 19.57
CA GLY A 1088 21.12 -10.73 19.87
C GLY A 1088 20.29 -9.49 19.54
N THR A 1089 20.87 -8.50 18.85
CA THR A 1089 20.15 -7.35 18.31
C THR A 1089 19.62 -7.61 16.90
N TRP A 1090 18.81 -6.66 16.41
CA TRP A 1090 18.41 -6.58 15.01
C TRP A 1090 18.83 -5.23 14.43
N PRO A 1091 19.12 -5.17 13.11
CA PRO A 1091 19.60 -3.97 12.45
C PRO A 1091 18.58 -2.83 12.52
N ARG A 1092 19.08 -1.59 12.44
CA ARG A 1092 18.22 -0.43 12.16
C ARG A 1092 17.73 -0.54 10.72
N GLN A 1093 16.44 -0.32 10.50
CA GLN A 1093 15.84 -0.17 9.18
C GLN A 1093 14.96 1.08 9.18
N ASP A 1094 14.00 1.17 8.26
CA ASP A 1094 13.12 2.32 8.12
C ASP A 1094 12.27 2.57 9.36
N MET A 1095 11.94 3.85 9.59
CA MET A 1095 11.18 4.30 10.75
C MET A 1095 9.78 3.65 10.79
N ALA A 1096 9.50 2.95 11.89
CA ALA A 1096 8.25 2.20 12.07
C ALA A 1096 7.14 3.01 12.76
N GLY A 1097 7.50 4.12 13.42
CA GLY A 1097 6.56 5.01 14.09
C GLY A 1097 6.11 6.17 13.20
N VAL A 1098 4.90 6.68 13.44
CA VAL A 1098 4.39 7.88 12.76
C VAL A 1098 3.42 8.62 13.65
N PHE A 1099 3.37 9.94 13.55
CA PHE A 1099 2.24 10.74 14.04
C PHE A 1099 1.94 11.89 13.07
N PHE A 1100 0.70 12.39 13.11
CA PHE A 1100 0.19 13.42 12.21
C PHE A 1100 0.50 13.20 10.71
N ARG A 1101 0.54 11.93 10.28
CA ARG A 1101 0.81 11.44 8.91
C ARG A 1101 2.23 11.62 8.39
N THR A 1102 2.94 12.66 8.80
CA THR A 1102 4.21 13.09 8.19
C THR A 1102 5.39 13.01 9.15
N ALA A 1103 5.17 12.96 10.46
CA ALA A 1103 6.24 12.90 11.43
C ALA A 1103 6.61 11.43 11.71
N LEU A 1104 7.62 10.92 11.01
CA LEU A 1104 8.14 9.57 11.24
C LEU A 1104 9.00 9.51 12.49
N LEU A 1105 8.94 8.38 13.18
CA LEU A 1105 9.64 8.14 14.44
C LEU A 1105 10.39 6.81 14.38
N ASP A 1106 11.64 6.82 14.86
CA ASP A 1106 12.38 5.59 15.17
C ASP A 1106 12.22 5.27 16.65
N TYR A 1107 11.44 4.23 16.95
CA TYR A 1107 11.36 3.65 18.29
C TYR A 1107 12.48 2.62 18.44
N VAL A 1108 13.62 3.04 18.99
CA VAL A 1108 14.86 2.24 18.95
C VAL A 1108 14.72 0.86 19.59
N LEU A 1109 13.85 0.68 20.60
CA LEU A 1109 13.62 -0.60 21.26
C LEU A 1109 12.60 -1.51 20.54
N TYR A 1110 11.85 -1.03 19.56
CA TYR A 1110 10.88 -1.87 18.83
C TYR A 1110 11.58 -3.07 18.18
N ARG A 1111 12.77 -2.85 17.60
CA ARG A 1111 13.58 -3.92 17.00
C ARG A 1111 14.17 -4.91 18.01
N GLN A 1112 14.02 -4.67 19.31
CA GLN A 1112 14.47 -5.60 20.34
C GLN A 1112 13.31 -6.44 20.90
N TYR A 1113 12.27 -5.79 21.44
CA TYR A 1113 11.21 -6.55 22.12
C TYR A 1113 10.15 -7.13 21.18
N PHE A 1114 9.85 -6.52 20.02
CA PHE A 1114 8.87 -7.13 19.11
C PHE A 1114 9.39 -8.43 18.46
N PRO A 1115 10.62 -8.49 17.92
CA PRO A 1115 11.17 -9.74 17.40
C PRO A 1115 11.29 -10.83 18.49
N LEU A 1116 11.71 -10.45 19.70
CA LEU A 1116 11.73 -11.36 20.85
C LEU A 1116 10.34 -11.92 21.14
N HIS A 1117 9.33 -11.05 21.22
CA HIS A 1117 7.94 -11.45 21.47
C HIS A 1117 7.42 -12.40 20.38
N ALA A 1118 7.64 -12.05 19.11
CA ALA A 1118 7.20 -12.83 17.97
C ALA A 1118 7.85 -14.23 17.94
N LEU A 1119 9.16 -14.31 18.15
CA LEU A 1119 9.90 -15.57 18.19
C LEU A 1119 9.54 -16.40 19.43
N GLY A 1120 9.25 -15.77 20.56
CA GLY A 1120 8.85 -16.44 21.80
C GLY A 1120 7.49 -17.14 21.64
N LEU A 1121 6.49 -16.41 21.12
CA LEU A 1121 5.18 -16.99 20.78
C LEU A 1121 5.32 -18.11 19.74
N TYR A 1122 6.17 -17.90 18.72
CA TYR A 1122 6.42 -18.90 17.69
C TYR A 1122 6.99 -20.19 18.29
N GLU A 1123 7.99 -20.10 19.16
CA GLU A 1123 8.64 -21.26 19.77
C GLU A 1123 7.71 -22.02 20.73
N GLN A 1124 6.92 -21.31 21.53
CA GLN A 1124 5.90 -21.93 22.39
C GLN A 1124 4.91 -22.75 21.56
N ARG A 1125 4.39 -22.16 20.48
CA ARG A 1125 3.42 -22.83 19.60
C ARG A 1125 4.05 -23.95 18.78
N ARG A 1126 5.30 -23.80 18.34
CA ARG A 1126 6.09 -24.85 17.65
C ARG A 1126 6.27 -26.07 18.55
N ARG A 1127 6.67 -25.87 19.82
CA ARG A 1127 6.84 -26.95 20.81
C ARG A 1127 5.51 -27.68 21.07
N ALA A 1128 4.42 -26.93 21.25
CA ALA A 1128 3.09 -27.51 21.43
C ALA A 1128 2.66 -28.37 20.23
N ARG A 1129 2.92 -27.90 19.00
CA ARG A 1129 2.65 -28.66 17.76
C ARG A 1129 3.49 -29.93 17.67
N LEU A 1130 4.77 -29.87 18.03
CA LEU A 1130 5.65 -31.05 18.03
C LEU A 1130 5.21 -32.09 19.06
N ALA A 1131 4.82 -31.68 20.26
CA ALA A 1131 4.30 -32.58 21.29
C ALA A 1131 3.05 -33.34 20.82
N LEU A 1132 2.10 -32.65 20.15
CA LEU A 1132 0.91 -33.28 19.57
C LEU A 1132 1.24 -34.28 18.45
N SER A 1133 2.26 -33.99 17.63
CA SER A 1133 2.69 -34.92 16.56
C SER A 1133 3.48 -36.13 17.06
N GLY A 1134 4.13 -36.01 18.22
CA GLY A 1134 4.86 -37.09 18.89
C GLY A 1134 3.95 -38.11 19.59
N GLN A 1135 2.82 -37.66 20.14
CA GLN A 1135 1.83 -38.54 20.80
C GLN A 1135 1.11 -39.48 19.82
N THR A 1136 0.89 -39.08 18.57
CA THR A 1136 0.32 -39.95 17.53
C THR A 1136 1.21 -41.11 17.10
N LYS A 1137 2.49 -41.16 17.50
CA LYS A 1137 3.40 -42.28 17.18
C LYS A 1137 3.50 -43.35 18.29
N THR A 1138 2.96 -43.09 19.48
CA THR A 1138 3.02 -44.03 20.61
C THR A 1138 1.75 -44.85 20.81
N ASP A 1139 0.64 -44.52 20.13
CA ASP A 1139 -0.62 -45.28 20.20
C ASP A 1139 -0.80 -46.29 19.05
N SER A 1140 0.27 -46.59 18.30
CA SER A 1140 0.26 -47.58 17.21
C SER A 1140 1.42 -48.59 17.31
N SER A 1141 1.81 -48.98 18.52
CA SER A 1141 2.76 -50.08 18.77
C SER A 1141 2.16 -51.12 19.70
#